data_AF-A0A3D0PZ05-F1
#
_entry.id   AF-A0A3D0PZ05-F1
#
_cell.length_a   1.000
_cell.length_b   1.000
_cell.length_c   1.000
_cell.angle_alpha   90.00
_cell.angle_beta   90.00
_cell.angle_gamma   90.00
#
_symmetry.space_group_name_H-M   'P 1'
#
loop_
_entity.id
_entity.type
_entity.pdbx_description
1 polymer ?
#
loop_
_entity_poly.entity_id
_entity_poly.type
_entity_poly.pdbx_seq_one_letter_code
_entity_poly.pdbx_strand_id
1 'polypeptide(L)'
;MNTFFLDRLNSEPHALAFAGQSTPWPVALADQSANPTLDKALHDHAAAAKSLLYPVAADLLATTGRPVDLFGFKPNAARLGAAADASASVPGIALSQLGALLDAAALGYNPANAKPVAVLGHSQGVLAVHMVQAIEKAGSIDAAAAQIDEIIAIATLIGVAGTRQARQLGLAARHGEATPMLSVKDITRAQVEALIGRVDGARGPIAIAVTNSATHYVLSGYPEDLAAFGVEVAKEHKHQAKLREEKVRGGRVFDPVLEYLDVTLPFHNPLMADAVAQTVSWAEACGINADHARELASEVLINHVDWAARVRALMKSTDPSALWVLDFGPGTTVGKLFSTVAQGTGVGVVEASTVAARGALSTSEALPERTQNWTRFAPSIIHTAAGDKVRTAFTELTGKAPVLLAGMTPTTVEPEIVAAAANAGYWAELAGGGQVTASVFNRHVAKLEEELEEGRTVEFNAMFMDRYLWNLQFGSQRIVPKKRASGTPIDGVVVSAGIPELDEAVKLIRGLNADGFPYVSFKPGTVDQIRQVVRIAKAVAPTKVLIEVEGGSAGGHHSWESLDDLLLSTYAEVREQSNLVLVVGGGIGTPERGADYITGEWSRTYGRPLMPVDGVLVGTAAMTAKEAHTSPEVKKMLVNTPGIPAKGSEDDPFAPLGEQWVPSGQAKGGVTSGLSHLHADIYELENSSARCGRLLVRVMKHPEELESRREEIIKALNATAKPYFGDLKTMTYLQWAQRFADLAFPWVDETYADRFLHLLQRIEARVTAQESGEFASLFASRADVEADPNAAIAKLAEAYPQAGELTVTPMDEAWFPVLVREYPKPMPFVPVIDNDLLRWWGQDQLWQSEDSRYSADSVRIIPGPISVAGITTIDEPIADILGRFEAAMVKRVSAESPSADTTAFAELGAAGSAEEFIRKSPNISWVGHLMANPAYGTDNGDANYEIRKVATEGGVEKYDLDIHLDTYWDNDPDGGTSKHAVRDIVIPLNVNGAESGLFPVVDRDRLPEHVYRMLADTAGIGNTAI
;
A
#
# COMPACT_ATOMS: atom_id res chain seq x y z
N MET A 1 27.67 31.96 -17.59
CA MET A 1 27.39 32.78 -16.39
C MET A 1 26.61 31.89 -15.46
N ASN A 2 27.07 31.66 -14.24
CA ASN A 2 26.25 31.00 -13.23
C ASN A 2 25.20 32.03 -12.80
N THR A 3 23.94 31.77 -13.13
CA THR A 3 22.82 32.63 -12.76
C THR A 3 22.31 32.17 -11.40
N PHE A 4 22.31 33.05 -10.39
CA PHE A 4 21.84 32.72 -9.05
C PHE A 4 20.33 32.44 -9.04
N PHE A 5 19.84 31.71 -8.04
CA PHE A 5 18.46 31.24 -8.00
C PHE A 5 17.43 32.36 -8.15
N LEU A 6 17.53 33.46 -7.41
CA LEU A 6 16.58 34.58 -7.54
C LEU A 6 16.60 35.23 -8.93
N ASP A 7 17.77 35.34 -9.57
CA ASP A 7 17.88 35.90 -10.91
C ASP A 7 17.19 35.02 -11.95
N ARG A 8 17.25 33.68 -11.79
CA ARG A 8 16.60 32.71 -12.68
C ARG A 8 15.09 32.84 -12.70
N LEU A 9 14.48 33.23 -11.57
CA LEU A 9 13.04 33.42 -11.46
C LEU A 9 12.50 34.49 -12.43
N ASN A 10 13.34 35.42 -12.91
CA ASN A 10 12.95 36.36 -13.96
C ASN A 10 12.64 35.69 -15.32
N SER A 11 13.06 34.44 -15.50
CA SER A 11 12.86 33.66 -16.73
C SER A 11 12.19 32.30 -16.52
N GLU A 12 12.10 31.83 -15.27
CA GLU A 12 11.48 30.55 -14.91
C GLU A 12 10.07 30.74 -14.33
N PRO A 13 9.12 29.83 -14.62
CA PRO A 13 7.79 29.87 -14.03
C PRO A 13 7.88 29.80 -12.50
N HIS A 14 7.31 30.80 -11.82
CA HIS A 14 7.27 30.83 -10.38
C HIS A 14 6.01 31.51 -9.86
N ALA A 15 5.64 31.19 -8.62
CA ALA A 15 4.55 31.81 -7.90
C ALA A 15 5.03 32.34 -6.54
N LEU A 16 4.33 33.34 -6.04
CA LEU A 16 4.54 33.86 -4.69
C LEU A 16 3.43 33.36 -3.77
N ALA A 17 3.79 32.99 -2.55
CA ALA A 17 2.86 32.60 -1.50
C ALA A 17 3.05 33.48 -0.25
N PHE A 18 1.93 33.99 0.28
CA PHE A 18 1.92 34.89 1.44
C PHE A 18 1.07 34.30 2.56
N ALA A 19 1.68 34.15 3.74
CA ALA A 19 1.02 33.57 4.91
C ALA A 19 0.02 34.52 5.58
N GLY A 20 -0.97 33.96 6.27
CA GLY A 20 -2.01 34.73 6.93
C GLY A 20 -1.78 34.99 8.42
N GLN A 21 -2.90 35.10 9.15
CA GLN A 21 -2.97 35.25 10.60
C GLN A 21 -2.35 34.06 11.37
N SER A 22 -2.09 34.25 12.66
CA SER A 22 -1.44 33.26 13.54
C SER A 22 0.00 32.89 13.12
N THR A 23 0.71 33.82 12.47
CA THR A 23 2.12 33.69 12.06
C THR A 23 3.02 34.63 12.86
N PRO A 24 4.32 34.31 13.06
CA PRO A 24 5.21 35.04 13.97
C PRO A 24 5.73 36.37 13.36
N TRP A 25 4.82 37.28 13.02
CA TRP A 25 5.13 38.55 12.36
C TRP A 25 6.09 39.47 13.14
N PRO A 26 6.09 39.55 14.49
CA PRO A 26 7.07 40.39 15.18
C PRO A 26 8.50 39.87 15.01
N VAL A 27 8.67 38.56 14.77
CA VAL A 27 9.98 37.96 14.48
C VAL A 27 10.42 38.35 13.08
N ALA A 28 9.53 38.24 12.09
CA ALA A 28 9.83 38.62 10.72
C ALA A 28 10.15 40.13 10.61
N LEU A 29 9.35 40.97 11.26
CA LEU A 29 9.57 42.41 11.27
C LEU A 29 10.87 42.79 11.97
N ALA A 30 11.20 42.17 13.11
CA ALA A 30 12.47 42.42 13.79
C ALA A 30 13.70 41.95 13.00
N ASP A 31 13.60 40.83 12.29
CA ASP A 31 14.64 40.33 11.38
C ASP A 31 14.88 41.32 10.23
N GLN A 32 13.81 41.84 9.64
CA GLN A 32 13.85 42.84 8.58
C GLN A 32 14.41 44.19 9.07
N SER A 33 13.98 44.65 10.25
CA SER A 33 14.46 45.88 10.89
C SER A 33 15.93 45.82 11.34
N ALA A 34 16.58 44.65 11.32
CA ALA A 34 18.01 44.56 11.56
C ALA A 34 18.83 45.20 10.42
N ASN A 35 18.26 45.34 9.22
CA ASN A 35 18.84 46.08 8.10
C ASN A 35 18.40 47.56 8.16
N PRO A 36 19.31 48.53 8.38
CA PRO A 36 18.95 49.94 8.56
C PRO A 36 18.19 50.57 7.40
N THR A 37 18.44 50.12 6.16
CA THR A 37 17.74 50.64 4.97
C THR A 37 16.31 50.14 4.93
N LEU A 38 16.11 48.84 5.20
CA LEU A 38 14.79 48.21 5.25
C LEU A 38 13.98 48.73 6.44
N ASP A 39 14.62 48.88 7.60
CA ASP A 39 14.03 49.46 8.81
C ASP A 39 13.45 50.84 8.56
N LYS A 40 14.25 51.73 7.93
CA LYS A 40 13.78 53.08 7.57
C LYS A 40 12.58 53.03 6.63
N ALA A 41 12.63 52.21 5.58
CA ALA A 41 11.55 52.10 4.60
C ALA A 41 10.24 51.61 5.25
N LEU A 42 10.31 50.59 6.11
CA LEU A 42 9.15 50.06 6.83
C LEU A 42 8.55 51.08 7.79
N HIS A 43 9.38 51.85 8.51
CA HIS A 43 8.91 52.95 9.35
C HIS A 43 8.25 54.07 8.55
N ASP A 44 8.81 54.43 7.39
CA ASP A 44 8.25 55.46 6.51
C ASP A 44 6.85 55.06 5.98
N HIS A 45 6.70 53.82 5.49
CA HIS A 45 5.40 53.28 5.05
C HIS A 45 4.38 53.19 6.20
N ALA A 46 4.80 52.71 7.38
CA ALA A 46 3.92 52.68 8.55
C ALA A 46 3.46 54.09 8.99
N ALA A 47 4.35 55.08 8.90
CA ALA A 47 4.03 56.47 9.20
C ALA A 47 3.09 57.08 8.16
N ALA A 48 3.33 56.84 6.86
CA ALA A 48 2.48 57.31 5.77
C ALA A 48 1.06 56.73 5.87
N ALA A 49 0.93 55.42 6.08
CA ALA A 49 -0.35 54.77 6.33
C ALA A 49 -1.08 55.37 7.54
N LYS A 50 -0.37 55.64 8.64
CA LYS A 50 -0.95 56.28 9.84
C LYS A 50 -1.40 57.72 9.56
N SER A 51 -0.67 58.47 8.74
CA SER A 51 -1.03 59.84 8.33
C SER A 51 -2.33 59.86 7.53
N LEU A 52 -2.58 58.87 6.66
CA LEU A 52 -3.84 58.74 5.94
C LEU A 52 -5.04 58.58 6.90
N LEU A 53 -4.83 57.91 8.04
CA LEU A 53 -5.88 57.63 9.03
C LEU A 53 -6.12 58.75 10.05
N TYR A 54 -5.46 59.90 9.91
CA TYR A 54 -5.62 61.03 10.83
C TYR A 54 -7.08 61.47 11.05
N PRO A 55 -7.95 61.54 10.02
CA PRO A 55 -9.35 61.96 10.20
C PRO A 55 -10.18 61.09 11.16
N VAL A 56 -9.83 59.82 11.31
CA VAL A 56 -10.54 58.85 12.18
C VAL A 56 -9.72 58.43 13.40
N ALA A 57 -8.58 59.07 13.66
CA ALA A 57 -7.65 58.66 14.71
C ALA A 57 -8.29 58.60 16.11
N ALA A 58 -9.24 59.49 16.41
CA ALA A 58 -9.99 59.48 17.66
C ALA A 58 -10.88 58.23 17.81
N ASP A 59 -11.55 57.81 16.73
CA ASP A 59 -12.38 56.60 16.71
C ASP A 59 -11.53 55.33 16.85
N LEU A 60 -10.37 55.30 16.19
CA LEU A 60 -9.44 54.18 16.31
C LEU A 60 -8.91 54.06 17.75
N LEU A 61 -8.50 55.18 18.36
CA LEU A 61 -8.04 55.23 19.75
C LEU A 61 -9.12 54.83 20.75
N ALA A 62 -10.40 55.15 20.49
CA ALA A 62 -11.50 54.70 21.33
C ALA A 62 -11.61 53.17 21.39
N THR A 63 -11.16 52.48 20.34
CA THR A 63 -11.13 51.01 20.30
C THR A 63 -9.84 50.45 20.91
N THR A 64 -8.67 50.97 20.53
CA THR A 64 -7.39 50.39 20.97
C THR A 64 -6.97 50.85 22.37
N GLY A 65 -7.51 51.95 22.88
CA GLY A 65 -7.18 52.59 24.16
C GLY A 65 -5.82 53.30 24.18
N ARG A 66 -4.94 52.99 23.23
CA ARG A 66 -3.60 53.59 23.06
C ARG A 66 -3.15 53.49 21.59
N PRO A 67 -2.20 54.33 21.14
CA PRO A 67 -1.54 54.12 19.86
C PRO A 67 -0.90 52.72 19.82
N VAL A 68 -1.12 52.00 18.72
CA VAL A 68 -0.48 50.70 18.47
C VAL A 68 0.90 50.96 17.86
N ASP A 69 1.94 50.44 18.50
CA ASP A 69 3.32 50.48 18.01
C ASP A 69 3.70 49.09 17.48
N LEU A 70 3.76 48.93 16.16
CA LEU A 70 4.04 47.64 15.52
C LEU A 70 5.47 47.15 15.78
N PHE A 71 6.42 48.06 16.00
CA PHE A 71 7.83 47.74 16.23
C PHE A 71 8.14 47.48 17.71
N GLY A 72 7.22 47.85 18.62
CA GLY A 72 7.35 47.66 20.06
C GLY A 72 7.03 46.25 20.58
N PHE A 73 6.53 45.34 19.72
CA PHE A 73 6.20 43.97 20.13
C PHE A 73 7.45 43.10 20.26
N LYS A 74 7.57 42.39 21.40
CA LYS A 74 8.70 41.49 21.63
C LYS A 74 8.63 40.27 20.67
N PRO A 75 9.68 40.01 19.88
CA PRO A 75 9.74 38.83 19.01
C PRO A 75 9.60 37.52 19.80
N ASN A 76 8.65 36.67 19.39
CA ASN A 76 8.46 35.33 19.94
C ASN A 76 7.91 34.41 18.85
N ALA A 77 8.70 33.40 18.47
CA ALA A 77 8.30 32.44 17.43
C ALA A 77 7.28 31.40 17.92
N ALA A 78 7.16 31.18 19.23
CA ALA A 78 6.32 30.11 19.79
C ALA A 78 4.88 30.55 20.07
N ARG A 79 4.68 31.80 20.52
CA ARG A 79 3.36 32.38 20.83
C ARG A 79 3.36 33.87 20.57
N LEU A 80 2.30 34.39 19.96
CA LEU A 80 2.15 35.82 19.65
C LEU A 80 1.75 36.63 20.89
N GLY A 81 0.91 36.06 21.76
CA GLY A 81 0.46 36.77 22.96
C GLY A 81 -0.26 38.07 22.61
N ALA A 82 0.20 39.21 23.12
CA ALA A 82 -0.39 40.51 22.80
C ALA A 82 -0.27 40.89 21.30
N ALA A 83 0.70 40.33 20.58
CA ALA A 83 0.86 40.56 19.14
C ALA A 83 -0.18 39.80 18.28
N ALA A 84 -1.03 38.96 18.89
CA ALA A 84 -2.14 38.29 18.22
C ALA A 84 -3.37 39.19 18.05
N ASP A 85 -3.44 40.31 18.79
CA ASP A 85 -4.55 41.25 18.70
C ASP A 85 -4.66 41.80 17.28
N ALA A 86 -5.84 41.67 16.67
CA ALA A 86 -6.06 42.02 15.27
C ALA A 86 -5.73 43.49 14.95
N SER A 87 -5.85 44.41 15.90
CA SER A 87 -5.45 45.81 15.70
C SER A 87 -3.93 45.98 15.46
N ALA A 88 -3.13 45.01 15.87
CA ALA A 88 -1.68 44.95 15.60
C ALA A 88 -1.32 43.90 14.54
N SER A 89 -1.90 42.69 14.60
CA SER A 89 -1.48 41.57 13.75
C SER A 89 -1.85 41.75 12.28
N VAL A 90 -3.01 42.34 11.97
CA VAL A 90 -3.43 42.57 10.58
C VAL A 90 -2.46 43.52 9.87
N PRO A 91 -2.21 44.76 10.35
CA PRO A 91 -1.23 45.64 9.74
C PRO A 91 0.22 45.16 9.91
N GLY A 92 0.57 44.51 11.04
CA GLY A 92 1.93 44.02 11.29
C GLY A 92 2.38 42.92 10.33
N ILE A 93 1.49 41.98 9.99
CA ILE A 93 1.76 40.95 8.98
C ILE A 93 1.88 41.55 7.58
N ALA A 94 0.96 42.46 7.20
CA ALA A 94 1.03 43.15 5.92
C ALA A 94 2.34 43.94 5.76
N LEU A 95 2.77 44.63 6.81
CA LEU A 95 4.05 45.34 6.83
C LEU A 95 5.26 44.40 6.74
N SER A 96 5.20 43.25 7.43
CA SER A 96 6.26 42.22 7.34
C SER A 96 6.36 41.62 5.93
N GLN A 97 5.24 41.43 5.24
CA GLN A 97 5.20 40.93 3.87
C GLN A 97 5.76 41.95 2.88
N LEU A 98 5.45 43.24 3.07
CA LEU A 98 6.09 44.32 2.33
C LEU A 98 7.60 44.31 2.56
N GLY A 99 8.06 44.10 3.80
CA GLY A 99 9.47 43.98 4.12
C GLY A 99 10.17 42.86 3.35
N ALA A 100 9.52 41.71 3.18
CA ALA A 100 10.04 40.61 2.37
C ALA A 100 10.14 40.98 0.88
N LEU A 101 9.15 41.71 0.35
CA LEU A 101 9.16 42.20 -1.04
C LEU A 101 10.25 43.23 -1.29
N LEU A 102 10.43 44.19 -0.38
CA LEU A 102 11.48 45.22 -0.46
C LEU A 102 12.88 44.60 -0.40
N ASP A 103 13.08 43.66 0.52
CA ASP A 103 14.35 42.94 0.67
C ASP A 103 14.65 42.07 -0.56
N ALA A 104 13.66 41.34 -1.08
CA ALA A 104 13.81 40.56 -2.31
C ALA A 104 14.15 41.46 -3.53
N ALA A 105 13.53 42.63 -3.64
CA ALA A 105 13.85 43.60 -4.69
C ALA A 105 15.28 44.14 -4.59
N ALA A 106 15.76 44.42 -3.37
CA ALA A 106 17.15 44.81 -3.15
C ALA A 106 18.15 43.68 -3.51
N LEU A 107 17.69 42.42 -3.45
CA LEU A 107 18.46 41.23 -3.81
C LEU A 107 18.29 40.80 -5.28
N GLY A 108 17.66 41.63 -6.12
CA GLY A 108 17.55 41.39 -7.57
C GLY A 108 16.23 40.78 -8.05
N TYR A 109 15.28 40.51 -7.15
CA TYR A 109 13.95 40.00 -7.50
C TYR A 109 12.87 41.08 -7.39
N ASN A 110 12.47 41.67 -8.52
CA ASN A 110 11.35 42.62 -8.57
C ASN A 110 10.11 41.97 -9.22
N PRO A 111 8.99 41.81 -8.50
CA PRO A 111 7.77 41.20 -9.03
C PRO A 111 7.27 41.85 -10.34
N ALA A 112 7.42 43.16 -10.51
CA ALA A 112 6.99 43.86 -11.74
C ALA A 112 7.76 43.41 -12.99
N ASN A 113 9.02 42.99 -12.81
CA ASN A 113 9.87 42.49 -13.88
C ASN A 113 9.77 40.97 -14.01
N ALA A 114 9.76 40.26 -12.88
CA ALA A 114 9.75 38.81 -12.81
C ALA A 114 8.41 38.20 -13.27
N LYS A 115 7.29 38.91 -13.10
CA LYS A 115 5.95 38.51 -13.54
C LYS A 115 5.58 37.08 -13.11
N PRO A 116 5.43 36.83 -11.79
CA PRO A 116 5.04 35.52 -11.29
C PRO A 116 3.76 35.03 -11.97
N VAL A 117 3.69 33.73 -12.27
CA VAL A 117 2.52 33.13 -12.93
C VAL A 117 1.27 33.16 -12.05
N ALA A 118 1.47 33.23 -10.73
CA ALA A 118 0.42 33.42 -9.75
C ALA A 118 0.97 34.05 -8.46
N VAL A 119 0.10 34.78 -7.76
CA VAL A 119 0.36 35.34 -6.44
C VAL A 119 -0.75 34.85 -5.51
N LEU A 120 -0.39 34.08 -4.49
CA LEU A 120 -1.31 33.36 -3.63
C LEU A 120 -1.29 33.93 -2.21
N GLY A 121 -2.46 34.40 -1.75
CA GLY A 121 -2.67 34.82 -0.37
C GLY A 121 -3.41 33.77 0.44
N HIS A 122 -2.84 33.33 1.56
CA HIS A 122 -3.52 32.51 2.56
C HIS A 122 -4.18 33.42 3.61
N SER A 123 -5.50 33.31 3.79
CA SER A 123 -6.24 34.21 4.70
C SER A 123 -5.91 35.67 4.36
N GLN A 124 -5.49 36.48 5.34
CA GLN A 124 -5.13 37.88 5.10
C GLN A 124 -3.89 38.11 4.23
N GLY A 125 -3.11 37.07 3.91
CA GLY A 125 -2.00 37.19 2.95
C GLY A 125 -2.46 37.71 1.58
N VAL A 126 -3.78 37.73 1.32
CA VAL A 126 -4.39 38.43 0.20
C VAL A 126 -4.02 39.92 0.15
N LEU A 127 -3.77 40.59 1.28
CA LEU A 127 -3.32 41.99 1.28
C LEU A 127 -1.99 42.15 0.54
N ALA A 128 -1.06 41.21 0.71
CA ALA A 128 0.19 41.21 -0.05
C ALA A 128 -0.02 40.86 -1.54
N VAL A 129 -1.05 40.09 -1.88
CA VAL A 129 -1.45 39.87 -3.29
C VAL A 129 -1.80 41.20 -3.94
N HIS A 130 -2.63 42.02 -3.28
CA HIS A 130 -3.00 43.36 -3.77
C HIS A 130 -1.79 44.30 -3.84
N MET A 131 -0.83 44.20 -2.91
CA MET A 131 0.44 44.95 -3.01
C MET A 131 1.22 44.54 -4.26
N VAL A 132 1.39 43.25 -4.53
CA VAL A 132 2.10 42.78 -5.74
C VAL A 132 1.38 43.23 -7.01
N GLN A 133 0.05 43.14 -7.06
CA GLN A 133 -0.73 43.64 -8.20
C GLN A 133 -0.57 45.16 -8.41
N ALA A 134 -0.51 45.94 -7.33
CA ALA A 134 -0.22 47.37 -7.39
C ALA A 134 1.20 47.64 -7.93
N ILE A 135 2.19 46.86 -7.48
CA ILE A 135 3.59 46.91 -7.94
C ILE A 135 3.68 46.59 -9.44
N GLU A 136 3.03 45.52 -9.89
CA GLU A 136 2.99 45.13 -11.31
C GLU A 136 2.35 46.21 -12.19
N LYS A 137 1.23 46.79 -11.72
CA LYS A 137 0.53 47.86 -12.44
C LYS A 137 1.34 49.16 -12.51
N ALA A 138 2.07 49.50 -11.44
CA ALA A 138 2.90 50.70 -11.37
C ALA A 138 4.29 50.52 -12.00
N GLY A 139 4.72 49.27 -12.24
CA GLY A 139 6.00 48.91 -12.85
C GLY A 139 7.19 48.87 -11.88
N SER A 140 7.03 49.28 -10.62
CA SER A 140 8.04 49.16 -9.57
C SER A 140 7.42 49.35 -8.18
N ILE A 141 8.13 48.91 -7.14
CA ILE A 141 7.69 49.09 -5.75
C ILE A 141 7.60 50.56 -5.37
N ASP A 142 8.61 51.36 -5.75
CA ASP A 142 8.63 52.80 -5.45
C ASP A 142 7.47 53.55 -6.11
N ALA A 143 7.09 53.18 -7.35
CA ALA A 143 5.97 53.79 -8.04
C ALA A 143 4.61 53.39 -7.45
N ALA A 144 4.52 52.25 -6.76
CA ALA A 144 3.32 51.77 -6.08
C ALA A 144 3.22 52.24 -4.61
N ALA A 145 4.19 53.04 -4.11
CA ALA A 145 4.30 53.38 -2.70
C ALA A 145 2.99 53.94 -2.08
N ALA A 146 2.31 54.86 -2.77
CA ALA A 146 1.06 55.44 -2.28
C ALA A 146 -0.08 54.40 -2.17
N GLN A 147 -0.17 53.47 -3.12
CA GLN A 147 -1.15 52.39 -3.09
C GLN A 147 -0.83 51.36 -2.00
N ILE A 148 0.46 51.08 -1.78
CA ILE A 148 0.92 50.22 -0.68
C ILE A 148 0.57 50.84 0.68
N ASP A 149 0.80 52.15 0.85
CA ASP A 149 0.44 52.90 2.06
C ASP A 149 -1.08 52.86 2.30
N GLU A 150 -1.88 52.99 1.24
CA GLU A 150 -3.34 52.84 1.30
C GLU A 150 -3.75 51.43 1.77
N ILE A 151 -3.14 50.37 1.23
CA ILE A 151 -3.43 48.98 1.64
C ILE A 151 -3.07 48.76 3.12
N ILE A 152 -1.94 49.28 3.60
CA ILE A 152 -1.54 49.18 5.03
C ILE A 152 -2.51 50.00 5.92
N ALA A 153 -2.97 51.15 5.44
CA ALA A 153 -3.98 51.94 6.13
C ALA A 153 -5.31 51.16 6.25
N ILE A 154 -5.78 50.55 5.16
CA ILE A 154 -6.97 49.68 5.17
C ILE A 154 -6.76 48.47 6.10
N ALA A 155 -5.59 47.84 6.09
CA ALA A 155 -5.25 46.74 7.00
C ALA A 155 -5.39 47.14 8.48
N THR A 156 -4.96 48.36 8.82
CA THR A 156 -5.14 48.93 10.15
C THR A 156 -6.62 49.12 10.50
N LEU A 157 -7.41 49.67 9.56
CA LEU A 157 -8.86 49.83 9.73
C LEU A 157 -9.57 48.48 9.94
N ILE A 158 -9.23 47.46 9.15
CA ILE A 158 -9.77 46.09 9.27
C ILE A 158 -9.53 45.54 10.69
N GLY A 159 -8.29 45.61 11.17
CA GLY A 159 -7.91 45.10 12.49
C GLY A 159 -8.66 45.79 13.64
N VAL A 160 -8.79 47.11 13.56
CA VAL A 160 -9.48 47.91 14.59
C VAL A 160 -11.00 47.72 14.52
N ALA A 161 -11.59 47.73 13.32
CA ALA A 161 -13.04 47.54 13.13
C ALA A 161 -13.48 46.14 13.58
N GLY A 162 -12.70 45.11 13.23
CA GLY A 162 -12.93 43.75 13.71
C GLY A 162 -12.86 43.65 15.23
N THR A 163 -11.87 44.28 15.86
CA THR A 163 -11.74 44.33 17.32
C THR A 163 -12.94 45.03 17.99
N ARG A 164 -13.43 46.11 17.39
CA ARG A 164 -14.64 46.80 17.86
C ARG A 164 -15.87 45.90 17.76
N GLN A 165 -16.07 45.23 16.62
CA GLN A 165 -17.19 44.34 16.41
C GLN A 165 -17.19 43.14 17.35
N ALA A 166 -16.02 42.48 17.54
CA ALA A 166 -15.91 41.37 18.49
C ALA A 166 -16.34 41.79 19.90
N ARG A 167 -15.99 43.00 20.36
CA ARG A 167 -16.44 43.52 21.64
C ARG A 167 -17.95 43.80 21.67
N GLN A 168 -18.52 44.34 20.59
CA GLN A 168 -19.96 44.61 20.49
C GLN A 168 -20.79 43.31 20.51
N LEU A 169 -20.28 42.25 19.89
CA LEU A 169 -20.87 40.92 19.93
C LEU A 169 -20.70 40.22 21.29
N GLY A 170 -19.91 40.78 22.20
CA GLY A 170 -19.53 40.13 23.45
C GLY A 170 -18.76 38.83 23.22
N LEU A 171 -17.95 38.78 22.15
CA LEU A 171 -17.09 37.67 21.81
C LEU A 171 -15.80 37.79 22.63
N ALA A 172 -15.56 36.81 23.50
CA ALA A 172 -14.33 36.77 24.28
C ALA A 172 -13.15 36.43 23.35
N ALA A 173 -11.99 37.04 23.59
CA ALA A 173 -10.79 36.65 22.85
C ALA A 173 -10.38 35.19 23.13
N ARG A 174 -10.77 34.64 24.30
CA ARG A 174 -10.57 33.25 24.69
C ARG A 174 -11.70 32.74 25.60
N HIS A 175 -12.02 31.46 25.50
CA HIS A 175 -12.85 30.71 26.45
C HIS A 175 -12.09 29.44 26.90
N GLY A 176 -11.47 29.48 28.07
CA GLY A 176 -10.44 28.50 28.41
C GLY A 176 -9.25 28.62 27.45
N GLU A 177 -8.89 27.51 26.79
CA GLU A 177 -7.87 27.50 25.72
C GLU A 177 -8.45 27.80 24.33
N ALA A 178 -9.79 27.81 24.19
CA ALA A 178 -10.43 28.03 22.89
C ALA A 178 -10.28 29.49 22.44
N THR A 179 -9.88 29.67 21.19
CA THR A 179 -9.82 30.96 20.50
C THR A 179 -10.91 30.99 19.40
N PRO A 180 -11.16 32.14 18.75
CA PRO A 180 -12.22 32.29 17.75
C PRO A 180 -11.95 31.55 16.42
N MET A 181 -10.80 30.88 16.27
CA MET A 181 -10.50 30.02 15.13
C MET A 181 -9.83 28.72 15.55
N LEU A 182 -10.31 27.60 15.00
CA LEU A 182 -9.87 26.24 15.31
C LEU A 182 -9.40 25.54 14.04
N SER A 183 -8.13 25.15 13.98
CA SER A 183 -7.59 24.27 12.95
C SER A 183 -7.94 22.81 13.28
N VAL A 184 -8.49 22.09 12.31
CA VAL A 184 -8.89 20.68 12.41
C VAL A 184 -8.21 19.90 11.27
N LYS A 185 -7.25 19.03 11.61
CA LYS A 185 -6.51 18.18 10.67
C LYS A 185 -7.07 16.76 10.69
N ASP A 186 -6.84 16.00 9.62
CA ASP A 186 -7.27 14.61 9.46
C ASP A 186 -8.80 14.39 9.47
N ILE A 187 -9.56 15.37 8.97
CA ILE A 187 -11.02 15.33 8.90
C ILE A 187 -11.52 15.72 7.51
N THR A 188 -12.57 15.07 6.98
CA THR A 188 -13.19 15.49 5.71
C THR A 188 -14.22 16.60 5.91
N ARG A 189 -14.56 17.34 4.84
CA ARG A 189 -15.62 18.37 4.90
C ARG A 189 -16.96 17.82 5.40
N ALA A 190 -17.37 16.65 4.92
CA ALA A 190 -18.63 16.03 5.33
C ALA A 190 -18.65 15.70 6.84
N GLN A 191 -17.53 15.24 7.39
CA GLN A 191 -17.38 14.99 8.82
C GLN A 191 -17.43 16.29 9.64
N VAL A 192 -16.78 17.36 9.17
CA VAL A 192 -16.85 18.69 9.78
C VAL A 192 -18.29 19.19 9.82
N GLU A 193 -18.99 19.17 8.70
CA GLU A 193 -20.37 19.66 8.58
C GLU A 193 -21.33 18.84 9.46
N ALA A 194 -21.16 17.50 9.50
CA ALA A 194 -21.92 16.63 10.39
C ALA A 194 -21.70 16.96 11.88
N LEU A 195 -20.47 17.27 12.29
CA LEU A 195 -20.14 17.63 13.67
C LEU A 195 -20.62 19.04 14.04
N ILE A 196 -20.53 20.01 13.13
CA ILE A 196 -21.13 21.35 13.34
C ILE A 196 -22.62 21.22 13.59
N GLY A 197 -23.32 20.37 12.81
CA GLY A 197 -24.75 20.11 12.99
C GLY A 197 -25.13 19.44 14.32
N ARG A 198 -24.17 18.86 15.06
CA ARG A 198 -24.39 18.23 16.38
C ARG A 198 -24.17 19.19 17.56
N VAL A 199 -23.61 20.38 17.32
CA VAL A 199 -23.42 21.38 18.38
C VAL A 199 -24.78 21.98 18.75
N ASP A 200 -25.29 21.63 19.92
CA ASP A 200 -26.56 22.15 20.43
C ASP A 200 -26.39 23.53 21.08
N GLY A 201 -27.35 24.43 20.84
CA GLY A 201 -27.39 25.75 21.48
C GLY A 201 -26.27 26.72 21.09
N ALA A 202 -25.65 26.56 19.91
CA ALA A 202 -24.59 27.46 19.45
C ALA A 202 -25.02 28.94 19.47
N ARG A 203 -24.15 29.82 19.99
CA ARG A 203 -24.43 31.26 20.11
C ARG A 203 -24.43 31.97 18.75
N GLY A 204 -23.64 31.47 17.79
CA GLY A 204 -23.63 31.96 16.41
C GLY A 204 -23.15 30.92 15.41
N PRO A 205 -22.98 31.30 14.14
CA PRO A 205 -22.57 30.36 13.09
C PRO A 205 -21.11 29.91 13.28
N ILE A 206 -20.90 28.60 13.40
CA ILE A 206 -19.59 27.97 13.20
C ILE A 206 -19.39 27.84 11.68
N ALA A 207 -18.49 28.65 11.12
CA ALA A 207 -18.22 28.66 9.69
C ALA A 207 -16.94 27.89 9.38
N ILE A 208 -16.91 27.19 8.24
CA ILE A 208 -15.66 26.73 7.63
C ILE A 208 -14.99 27.96 7.01
N ALA A 209 -14.02 28.54 7.73
CA ALA A 209 -13.30 29.74 7.33
C ALA A 209 -12.30 29.47 6.21
N VAL A 210 -11.53 28.38 6.35
CA VAL A 210 -10.45 28.04 5.41
C VAL A 210 -10.46 26.55 5.10
N THR A 211 -10.34 26.21 3.82
CA THR A 211 -10.06 24.85 3.34
C THR A 211 -8.59 24.75 2.97
N ASN A 212 -7.76 24.22 3.86
CA ASN A 212 -6.30 24.07 3.64
C ASN A 212 -5.98 22.87 2.74
N SER A 213 -6.68 21.75 2.91
CA SER A 213 -6.57 20.55 2.08
C SER A 213 -7.91 19.79 2.05
N ALA A 214 -7.95 18.62 1.40
CA ALA A 214 -9.13 17.74 1.46
C ALA A 214 -9.39 17.18 2.88
N THR A 215 -8.39 17.22 3.76
CA THR A 215 -8.46 16.69 5.13
C THR A 215 -8.02 17.69 6.20
N HIS A 216 -7.95 18.99 5.86
CA HIS A 216 -7.52 20.04 6.79
C HIS A 216 -8.35 21.29 6.60
N TYR A 217 -9.10 21.65 7.63
CA TYR A 217 -10.02 22.78 7.66
C TYR A 217 -9.72 23.70 8.83
N VAL A 218 -10.12 24.97 8.72
CA VAL A 218 -10.13 25.91 9.84
C VAL A 218 -11.55 26.40 10.03
N LEU A 219 -12.05 26.27 11.26
CA LEU A 219 -13.35 26.76 11.68
C LEU A 219 -13.21 28.14 12.33
N SER A 220 -14.22 28.99 12.16
CA SER A 220 -14.32 30.29 12.85
C SER A 220 -15.68 30.44 13.51
N GLY A 221 -15.72 31.12 14.65
CA GLY A 221 -16.95 31.35 15.40
C GLY A 221 -16.68 31.86 16.82
N TYR A 222 -17.69 31.73 17.68
CA TYR A 222 -17.50 31.99 19.11
C TYR A 222 -16.58 30.92 19.72
N PRO A 223 -15.61 31.28 20.59
CA PRO A 223 -14.74 30.30 21.23
C PRO A 223 -15.48 29.21 22.01
N GLU A 224 -16.59 29.56 22.67
CA GLU A 224 -17.45 28.61 23.37
C GLU A 224 -18.08 27.57 22.43
N ASP A 225 -18.51 27.98 21.24
CA ASP A 225 -19.12 27.10 20.24
C ASP A 225 -18.05 26.16 19.62
N LEU A 226 -16.83 26.67 19.40
CA LEU A 226 -15.68 25.88 18.93
C LEU A 226 -15.18 24.89 20.00
N ALA A 227 -15.29 25.23 21.28
CA ALA A 227 -15.04 24.28 22.37
C ALA A 227 -16.09 23.16 22.38
N ALA A 228 -17.37 23.49 22.17
CA ALA A 228 -18.45 22.51 22.05
C ALA A 228 -18.25 21.58 20.83
N PHE A 229 -17.81 22.11 19.68
CA PHE A 229 -17.39 21.29 18.54
C PHE A 229 -16.31 20.26 18.92
N GLY A 230 -15.29 20.69 19.67
CA GLY A 230 -14.25 19.78 20.18
C GLY A 230 -14.78 18.67 21.08
N VAL A 231 -15.84 18.92 21.84
CA VAL A 231 -16.54 17.89 22.63
C VAL A 231 -17.24 16.87 21.72
N GLU A 232 -17.90 17.31 20.65
CA GLU A 232 -18.53 16.41 19.68
C GLU A 232 -17.50 15.55 18.93
N VAL A 233 -16.34 16.13 18.57
CA VAL A 233 -15.20 15.38 18.03
C VAL A 233 -14.77 14.27 18.99
N ALA A 234 -14.59 14.59 20.28
CA ALA A 234 -14.16 13.60 21.27
C ALA A 234 -15.20 12.51 21.53
N LYS A 235 -16.50 12.83 21.43
CA LYS A 235 -17.59 11.83 21.51
C LYS A 235 -17.54 10.90 20.30
N GLU A 236 -17.37 11.45 19.10
CA GLU A 236 -17.30 10.66 17.86
C GLU A 236 -16.05 9.79 17.83
N HIS A 237 -14.89 10.31 18.24
CA HIS A 237 -13.66 9.51 18.39
C HIS A 237 -13.91 8.29 19.28
N LYS A 238 -14.51 8.48 20.47
CA LYS A 238 -14.83 7.37 21.38
C LYS A 238 -15.81 6.38 20.75
N HIS A 239 -16.77 6.85 19.96
CA HIS A 239 -17.70 5.99 19.25
C HIS A 239 -16.99 5.13 18.19
N GLN A 240 -16.18 5.75 17.32
CA GLN A 240 -15.43 5.03 16.27
C GLN A 240 -14.36 4.10 16.86
N ALA A 241 -13.67 4.52 17.92
CA ALA A 241 -12.71 3.67 18.65
C ALA A 241 -13.40 2.42 19.22
N LYS A 242 -14.61 2.57 19.77
CA LYS A 242 -15.41 1.44 20.25
C LYS A 242 -15.84 0.52 19.10
N LEU A 243 -16.29 1.06 17.96
CA LEU A 243 -16.62 0.25 16.79
C LEU A 243 -15.42 -0.53 16.23
N ARG A 244 -14.22 0.06 16.32
CA ARG A 244 -12.95 -0.60 15.97
C ARG A 244 -12.59 -1.71 16.95
N GLU A 245 -12.65 -1.44 18.25
CA GLU A 245 -12.37 -2.40 19.31
C GLU A 245 -13.32 -3.61 19.25
N GLU A 246 -14.61 -3.35 19.01
CA GLU A 246 -15.64 -4.37 18.84
C GLU A 246 -15.58 -5.06 17.46
N LYS A 247 -14.58 -4.72 16.62
CA LYS A 247 -14.37 -5.30 15.29
C LYS A 247 -15.61 -5.21 14.40
N VAL A 248 -16.32 -4.08 14.49
CA VAL A 248 -17.48 -3.75 13.65
C VAL A 248 -17.05 -2.99 12.40
N ARG A 249 -15.99 -2.19 12.52
CA ARG A 249 -15.47 -1.31 11.46
C ARG A 249 -13.95 -1.43 11.35
N GLY A 250 -13.46 -1.51 10.11
CA GLY A 250 -12.04 -1.43 9.78
C GLY A 250 -11.56 0.00 9.50
N GLY A 251 -10.35 0.13 8.95
CA GLY A 251 -9.71 1.40 8.64
C GLY A 251 -9.22 2.18 9.86
N ARG A 252 -8.71 3.39 9.60
CA ARG A 252 -8.19 4.30 10.64
C ARG A 252 -9.32 4.77 11.56
N VAL A 253 -9.09 4.73 12.87
CA VAL A 253 -10.01 5.34 13.85
C VAL A 253 -10.06 6.85 13.63
N PHE A 254 -11.26 7.42 13.66
CA PHE A 254 -11.46 8.87 13.58
C PHE A 254 -10.80 9.56 14.79
N ASP A 255 -9.70 10.26 14.55
CA ASP A 255 -8.93 10.96 15.59
C ASP A 255 -8.27 12.23 15.01
N PRO A 256 -9.07 13.26 14.68
CA PRO A 256 -8.53 14.48 14.08
C PRO A 256 -7.77 15.31 15.11
N VAL A 257 -6.72 16.01 14.66
CA VAL A 257 -5.93 16.91 15.51
C VAL A 257 -6.57 18.29 15.56
N LEU A 258 -6.88 18.75 16.77
CA LEU A 258 -7.48 20.05 17.07
C LEU A 258 -6.45 21.05 17.61
N GLU A 259 -6.29 22.18 16.93
CA GLU A 259 -5.34 23.24 17.31
C GLU A 259 -6.01 24.62 17.23
N TYR A 260 -6.20 25.28 18.38
CA TYR A 260 -6.68 26.66 18.41
C TYR A 260 -5.60 27.62 17.89
N LEU A 261 -5.98 28.49 16.96
CA LEU A 261 -5.06 29.47 16.36
C LEU A 261 -4.91 30.69 17.27
N ASP A 262 -3.71 31.27 17.37
CA ASP A 262 -3.45 32.45 18.23
C ASP A 262 -3.95 33.72 17.53
N VAL A 263 -5.28 33.90 17.55
CA VAL A 263 -6.01 35.01 16.94
C VAL A 263 -7.09 35.54 17.89
N THR A 264 -7.50 36.79 17.70
CA THR A 264 -8.53 37.44 18.54
C THR A 264 -9.87 37.65 17.84
N LEU A 265 -9.99 37.36 16.53
CA LEU A 265 -11.20 37.55 15.74
C LEU A 265 -11.61 36.24 15.03
N PRO A 266 -12.91 36.01 14.82
CA PRO A 266 -13.38 34.94 13.94
C PRO A 266 -13.26 35.42 12.48
N PHE A 267 -12.05 35.40 11.91
CA PHE A 267 -11.85 35.74 10.50
C PHE A 267 -12.63 34.81 9.57
N HIS A 268 -12.97 35.30 8.38
CA HIS A 268 -13.78 34.59 7.38
C HIS A 268 -15.11 34.07 7.95
N ASN A 269 -15.81 34.93 8.68
CA ASN A 269 -17.06 34.59 9.36
C ASN A 269 -18.14 35.67 9.13
N PRO A 270 -19.40 35.28 8.90
CA PRO A 270 -20.53 36.21 8.79
C PRO A 270 -20.68 37.18 9.98
N LEU A 271 -20.20 36.80 11.17
CA LEU A 271 -20.20 37.67 12.36
C LEU A 271 -19.47 39.00 12.16
N MET A 272 -18.54 39.07 11.19
CA MET A 272 -17.72 40.26 10.93
C MET A 272 -18.32 41.21 9.86
N ALA A 273 -19.56 41.00 9.43
CA ALA A 273 -20.22 41.85 8.42
C ALA A 273 -20.22 43.36 8.79
N ASP A 274 -20.56 43.70 10.03
CA ASP A 274 -20.56 45.09 10.49
C ASP A 274 -19.15 45.68 10.59
N ALA A 275 -18.12 44.86 10.82
CA ALA A 275 -16.74 45.30 10.80
C ALA A 275 -16.30 45.72 9.39
N VAL A 276 -16.77 45.03 8.34
CA VAL A 276 -16.55 45.45 6.95
C VAL A 276 -17.23 46.80 6.69
N ALA A 277 -18.50 46.95 7.07
CA ALA A 277 -19.21 48.21 6.91
C ALA A 277 -18.51 49.38 7.64
N GLN A 278 -18.03 49.13 8.86
CA GLN A 278 -17.29 50.11 9.65
C GLN A 278 -15.94 50.47 9.02
N THR A 279 -15.23 49.49 8.45
CA THR A 279 -13.96 49.70 7.73
C THR A 279 -14.15 50.63 6.55
N VAL A 280 -15.20 50.41 5.74
CA VAL A 280 -15.52 51.26 4.59
C VAL A 280 -15.87 52.68 5.04
N SER A 281 -16.72 52.83 6.05
CA SER A 281 -17.10 54.15 6.56
C SER A 281 -15.87 54.96 7.05
N TRP A 282 -14.92 54.30 7.72
CA TRP A 282 -13.68 54.95 8.13
C TRP A 282 -12.75 55.25 6.96
N ALA A 283 -12.67 54.37 5.96
CA ALA A 283 -11.89 54.60 4.75
C ALA A 283 -12.41 55.82 3.98
N GLU A 284 -13.72 55.94 3.79
CA GLU A 284 -14.36 57.10 3.15
C GLU A 284 -14.05 58.41 3.88
N ALA A 285 -14.11 58.40 5.21
CA ALA A 285 -13.76 59.57 6.03
C ALA A 285 -12.28 59.97 5.90
N CYS A 286 -11.41 59.04 5.53
CA CYS A 286 -9.99 59.27 5.26
C CYS A 286 -9.69 59.64 3.79
N GLY A 287 -10.69 59.66 2.92
CA GLY A 287 -10.50 59.86 1.47
C GLY A 287 -9.92 58.64 0.75
N ILE A 288 -9.95 57.46 1.38
CA ILE A 288 -9.54 56.18 0.78
C ILE A 288 -10.70 55.62 -0.05
N ASN A 289 -10.40 54.92 -1.14
CA ASN A 289 -11.41 54.32 -2.01
C ASN A 289 -12.28 53.31 -1.25
N ALA A 290 -13.60 53.58 -1.19
CA ALA A 290 -14.58 52.79 -0.46
C ALA A 290 -14.74 51.35 -1.01
N ASP A 291 -14.67 51.19 -2.34
CA ASP A 291 -14.84 49.90 -3.00
C ASP A 291 -13.62 49.02 -2.75
N HIS A 292 -12.42 49.58 -2.84
CA HIS A 292 -11.17 48.89 -2.50
C HIS A 292 -11.13 48.50 -1.02
N ALA A 293 -11.51 49.40 -0.11
CA ALA A 293 -11.61 49.10 1.32
C ALA A 293 -12.61 47.97 1.61
N ARG A 294 -13.75 47.95 0.89
CA ARG A 294 -14.77 46.89 1.03
C ARG A 294 -14.25 45.55 0.52
N GLU A 295 -13.59 45.54 -0.63
CA GLU A 295 -12.98 44.35 -1.22
C GLU A 295 -11.99 43.70 -0.23
N LEU A 296 -10.97 44.45 0.20
CA LEU A 296 -9.94 43.95 1.13
C LEU A 296 -10.55 43.50 2.47
N ALA A 297 -11.48 44.29 3.03
CA ALA A 297 -12.12 43.93 4.30
C ALA A 297 -12.97 42.66 4.17
N SER A 298 -13.70 42.49 3.07
CA SER A 298 -14.51 41.29 2.83
C SER A 298 -13.65 40.05 2.64
N GLU A 299 -12.53 40.16 1.91
CA GLU A 299 -11.58 39.06 1.71
C GLU A 299 -10.87 38.61 2.99
N VAL A 300 -10.68 39.51 3.95
CA VAL A 300 -10.03 39.18 5.23
C VAL A 300 -11.04 38.71 6.29
N LEU A 301 -12.23 39.32 6.33
CA LEU A 301 -13.17 39.14 7.45
C LEU A 301 -14.33 38.19 7.17
N ILE A 302 -14.77 38.04 5.92
CA ILE A 302 -16.04 37.34 5.59
C ILE A 302 -15.84 36.17 4.63
N ASN A 303 -15.09 36.37 3.55
CA ASN A 303 -15.05 35.43 2.44
C ASN A 303 -14.35 34.11 2.81
N HIS A 304 -14.92 32.98 2.44
CA HIS A 304 -14.25 31.68 2.58
C HIS A 304 -12.96 31.62 1.76
N VAL A 305 -11.91 31.02 2.34
CA VAL A 305 -10.63 30.81 1.66
C VAL A 305 -10.47 29.33 1.29
N ASP A 306 -10.67 29.00 0.03
CA ASP A 306 -10.32 27.68 -0.52
C ASP A 306 -8.85 27.64 -0.99
N TRP A 307 -7.94 27.48 -0.04
CA TRP A 307 -6.50 27.37 -0.32
C TRP A 307 -6.19 26.16 -1.21
N ALA A 308 -6.80 25.01 -0.90
CA ALA A 308 -6.59 23.78 -1.65
C ALA A 308 -6.98 23.93 -3.14
N ALA A 309 -8.12 24.56 -3.43
CA ALA A 309 -8.55 24.82 -4.80
C ALA A 309 -7.59 25.78 -5.53
N ARG A 310 -7.11 26.84 -4.86
CA ARG A 310 -6.12 27.78 -5.44
C ARG A 310 -4.81 27.08 -5.80
N VAL A 311 -4.27 26.24 -4.92
CA VAL A 311 -3.04 25.46 -5.19
C VAL A 311 -3.28 24.49 -6.34
N ARG A 312 -4.38 23.73 -6.35
CA ARG A 312 -4.70 22.81 -7.44
C ARG A 312 -4.90 23.52 -8.78
N ALA A 313 -5.49 24.72 -8.78
CA ALA A 313 -5.64 25.52 -9.99
C ALA A 313 -4.26 25.92 -10.56
N LEU A 314 -3.32 26.30 -9.70
CA LEU A 314 -1.94 26.58 -10.10
C LEU A 314 -1.23 25.34 -10.66
N MET A 315 -1.39 24.17 -10.02
CA MET A 315 -0.81 22.92 -10.54
C MET A 315 -1.38 22.49 -11.89
N LYS A 316 -2.59 22.97 -12.26
CA LYS A 316 -3.20 22.70 -13.56
C LYS A 316 -2.85 23.73 -14.62
N SER A 317 -2.53 24.96 -14.22
CA SER A 317 -2.27 26.06 -15.17
C SER A 317 -0.84 26.07 -15.70
N THR A 318 0.10 25.41 -15.02
CA THR A 318 1.52 25.33 -15.36
C THR A 318 2.05 23.94 -15.06
N ASP A 319 3.07 23.48 -15.79
CA ASP A 319 3.79 22.25 -15.45
C ASP A 319 4.40 22.36 -14.04
N PRO A 320 3.93 21.59 -13.05
CA PRO A 320 4.43 21.68 -11.69
C PRO A 320 5.92 21.33 -11.57
N SER A 321 6.44 20.46 -12.43
CA SER A 321 7.83 20.01 -12.38
C SER A 321 8.84 21.11 -12.75
N ALA A 322 8.38 22.15 -13.45
CA ALA A 322 9.15 23.35 -13.78
C ALA A 322 8.88 24.52 -12.81
N LEU A 323 7.78 24.48 -12.05
CA LEU A 323 7.32 25.59 -11.21
C LEU A 323 8.09 25.70 -9.89
N TRP A 324 8.40 26.93 -9.48
CA TRP A 324 8.86 27.29 -8.13
C TRP A 324 7.81 28.08 -7.36
N VAL A 325 7.74 27.91 -6.05
CA VAL A 325 6.83 28.66 -5.17
C VAL A 325 7.64 29.25 -4.02
N LEU A 326 7.65 30.57 -3.90
CA LEU A 326 8.38 31.27 -2.85
C LEU A 326 7.44 31.64 -1.71
N ASP A 327 7.73 31.18 -0.50
CA ASP A 327 7.05 31.62 0.72
C ASP A 327 7.68 32.93 1.23
N PHE A 328 6.98 34.04 1.03
CA PHE A 328 7.33 35.37 1.56
C PHE A 328 6.49 35.75 2.80
N GLY A 329 5.77 34.80 3.39
CA GLY A 329 5.03 35.01 4.62
C GLY A 329 5.92 35.03 5.87
N PRO A 330 5.43 35.56 7.00
CA PRO A 330 6.10 35.36 8.28
C PRO A 330 6.06 33.87 8.69
N GLY A 331 7.22 33.31 9.03
CA GLY A 331 7.35 31.89 9.38
C GLY A 331 7.40 30.96 8.16
N THR A 332 7.09 29.68 8.33
CA THR A 332 7.18 28.65 7.27
C THR A 332 5.85 27.90 7.06
N THR A 333 4.73 28.53 7.46
CA THR A 333 3.45 27.83 7.57
C THR A 333 2.83 27.63 6.20
N VAL A 334 2.83 28.65 5.33
CA VAL A 334 2.15 28.57 4.04
C VAL A 334 2.90 27.66 3.06
N GLY A 335 4.24 27.62 3.09
CA GLY A 335 5.05 26.65 2.36
C GLY A 335 4.70 25.19 2.70
N LYS A 336 4.51 24.87 3.99
CA LYS A 336 4.06 23.54 4.44
C LYS A 336 2.62 23.20 3.99
N LEU A 337 1.70 24.17 4.09
CA LEU A 337 0.32 23.99 3.62
C LEU A 337 0.26 23.79 2.10
N PHE A 338 1.06 24.54 1.35
CA PHE A 338 1.21 24.37 -0.09
C PHE A 338 1.73 22.96 -0.42
N SER A 339 2.84 22.55 0.20
CA SER A 339 3.47 21.24 0.00
C SER A 339 2.51 20.09 0.31
N THR A 340 1.64 20.23 1.31
CA THR A 340 0.65 19.20 1.66
C THR A 340 -0.34 18.91 0.52
N VAL A 341 -0.70 19.93 -0.26
CA VAL A 341 -1.62 19.80 -1.40
C VAL A 341 -0.88 19.40 -2.68
N ALA A 342 0.36 19.88 -2.85
CA ALA A 342 1.16 19.68 -4.05
C ALA A 342 2.15 18.50 -3.97
N GLN A 343 2.22 17.78 -2.85
CA GLN A 343 3.09 16.61 -2.71
C GLN A 343 2.82 15.61 -3.84
N GLY A 344 3.88 15.17 -4.52
CA GLY A 344 3.76 14.23 -5.64
C GLY A 344 3.68 14.89 -7.01
N THR A 345 3.67 16.23 -7.12
CA THR A 345 3.63 16.93 -8.42
C THR A 345 5.01 17.33 -8.96
N GLY A 346 6.07 17.31 -8.15
CA GLY A 346 7.40 17.77 -8.55
C GLY A 346 7.66 19.27 -8.40
N VAL A 347 6.71 20.02 -7.82
CA VAL A 347 6.88 21.46 -7.56
C VAL A 347 8.00 21.71 -6.56
N GLY A 348 8.75 22.79 -6.78
CA GLY A 348 9.75 23.28 -5.84
C GLY A 348 9.13 24.32 -4.91
N VAL A 349 9.17 24.08 -3.60
CA VAL A 349 8.67 25.02 -2.58
C VAL A 349 9.87 25.55 -1.83
N VAL A 350 10.04 26.88 -1.84
CA VAL A 350 11.21 27.57 -1.33
C VAL A 350 10.81 28.50 -0.21
N GLU A 351 11.35 28.23 0.97
CA GLU A 351 11.16 29.06 2.15
C GLU A 351 12.02 30.33 2.03
N ALA A 352 11.38 31.49 1.90
CA ALA A 352 12.03 32.79 1.72
C ALA A 352 11.54 33.83 2.74
N SER A 353 11.14 33.35 3.92
CA SER A 353 10.52 34.14 4.98
C SER A 353 11.48 35.01 5.77
N THR A 354 12.75 34.62 5.91
CA THR A 354 13.79 35.39 6.63
C THR A 354 14.72 36.13 5.69
N VAL A 355 15.36 37.20 6.19
CA VAL A 355 16.40 37.94 5.45
C VAL A 355 17.57 37.01 5.10
N ALA A 356 17.98 36.15 6.03
CA ALA A 356 19.03 35.18 5.81
C ALA A 356 18.69 34.18 4.69
N ALA A 357 17.45 33.68 4.64
CA ALA A 357 17.00 32.76 3.59
C ALA A 357 17.03 33.44 2.21
N ARG A 358 16.49 34.65 2.10
CA ARG A 358 16.52 35.42 0.83
C ARG A 358 17.95 35.74 0.39
N GLY A 359 18.83 36.11 1.32
CA GLY A 359 20.26 36.34 1.01
C GLY A 359 21.01 35.07 0.58
N ALA A 360 20.66 33.91 1.12
CA ALA A 360 21.21 32.64 0.64
C ALA A 360 20.71 32.33 -0.79
N LEU A 361 19.43 32.55 -1.07
CA LEU A 361 18.85 32.34 -2.41
C LEU A 361 19.42 33.29 -3.47
N SER A 362 19.77 34.53 -3.10
CA SER A 362 20.36 35.50 -4.03
C SER A 362 21.79 35.15 -4.46
N THR A 363 22.45 34.24 -3.73
CA THR A 363 23.83 33.79 -4.01
C THR A 363 23.94 32.30 -4.28
N SER A 364 22.81 31.57 -4.28
CA SER A 364 22.79 30.13 -4.51
C SER A 364 22.87 29.79 -5.99
N GLU A 365 23.91 29.04 -6.37
CA GLU A 365 24.01 28.42 -7.70
C GLU A 365 23.28 27.06 -7.74
N ALA A 366 23.15 26.40 -6.59
CA ALA A 366 22.43 25.13 -6.46
C ALA A 366 20.91 25.37 -6.40
N LEU A 367 20.15 24.49 -7.02
CA LEU A 367 18.69 24.50 -6.94
C LEU A 367 18.23 23.92 -5.60
N PRO A 368 17.22 24.52 -4.94
CA PRO A 368 16.56 23.90 -3.80
C PRO A 368 15.95 22.53 -4.16
N GLU A 369 15.79 21.67 -3.16
CA GLU A 369 15.12 20.38 -3.37
C GLU A 369 13.65 20.57 -3.74
N ARG A 370 13.18 19.76 -4.70
CA ARG A 370 11.79 19.72 -5.13
C ARG A 370 11.02 18.65 -4.35
N THR A 371 9.70 18.80 -4.31
CA THR A 371 8.83 17.70 -3.88
C THR A 371 8.96 16.50 -4.82
N GLN A 372 8.54 15.32 -4.37
CA GLN A 372 8.50 14.14 -5.23
C GLN A 372 7.60 14.40 -6.45
N ASN A 373 7.97 13.82 -7.59
CA ASN A 373 7.12 13.78 -8.78
C ASN A 373 6.66 12.34 -9.03
N TRP A 374 5.39 12.06 -8.75
CA TRP A 374 4.81 10.73 -8.92
C TRP A 374 4.43 10.39 -10.36
N THR A 375 4.41 11.37 -11.27
CA THR A 375 4.18 11.09 -12.69
C THR A 375 5.30 10.24 -13.31
N ARG A 376 6.48 10.17 -12.66
CA ARG A 376 7.55 9.24 -13.03
C ARG A 376 7.17 7.76 -12.88
N PHE A 377 6.14 7.48 -12.07
CA PHE A 377 5.59 6.13 -11.87
C PHE A 377 4.29 5.93 -12.65
N ALA A 378 3.86 6.92 -13.44
CA ALA A 378 2.67 6.75 -14.26
C ALA A 378 2.91 5.60 -15.27
N PRO A 379 1.94 4.70 -15.42
CA PRO A 379 2.06 3.63 -16.40
C PRO A 379 2.08 4.20 -17.82
N SER A 380 2.73 3.51 -18.75
CA SER A 380 2.68 3.83 -20.18
C SER A 380 2.38 2.58 -21.01
N ILE A 381 2.11 2.74 -22.30
CA ILE A 381 2.01 1.61 -23.22
C ILE A 381 3.35 1.39 -23.91
N ILE A 382 3.70 0.12 -24.11
CA ILE A 382 4.75 -0.31 -25.04
C ILE A 382 4.15 -1.28 -26.06
N HIS A 383 4.62 -1.17 -27.30
CA HIS A 383 4.19 -2.04 -28.38
C HIS A 383 5.21 -3.16 -28.57
N THR A 384 4.78 -4.40 -28.39
CA THR A 384 5.60 -5.61 -28.55
C THR A 384 5.02 -6.52 -29.62
N ALA A 385 5.75 -7.57 -30.01
CA ALA A 385 5.20 -8.59 -30.90
C ALA A 385 4.07 -9.42 -30.23
N ALA A 386 4.03 -9.44 -28.88
CA ALA A 386 2.97 -10.04 -28.08
C ALA A 386 1.70 -9.17 -27.98
N GLY A 387 1.74 -7.93 -28.49
CA GLY A 387 0.66 -6.94 -28.40
C GLY A 387 1.03 -5.73 -27.54
N ASP A 388 0.02 -4.91 -27.23
CA ASP A 388 0.16 -3.73 -26.39
C ASP A 388 0.27 -4.14 -24.93
N LYS A 389 1.30 -3.63 -24.25
CA LYS A 389 1.61 -3.99 -22.86
C LYS A 389 1.74 -2.76 -21.99
N VAL A 390 1.26 -2.87 -20.76
CA VAL A 390 1.37 -1.80 -19.76
C VAL A 390 2.75 -1.84 -19.14
N ARG A 391 3.51 -0.76 -19.30
CA ARG A 391 4.83 -0.56 -18.71
C ARG A 391 4.71 0.04 -17.32
N THR A 392 5.21 -0.68 -16.32
CA THR A 392 5.38 -0.22 -14.94
C THR A 392 6.77 -0.64 -14.42
N ALA A 393 7.13 -0.21 -13.21
CA ALA A 393 8.35 -0.71 -12.57
C ALA A 393 8.32 -2.24 -12.32
N PHE A 394 7.13 -2.83 -12.18
CA PHE A 394 6.97 -4.28 -12.03
C PHE A 394 7.23 -5.00 -13.35
N THR A 395 6.61 -4.54 -14.44
CA THR A 395 6.80 -5.19 -15.75
C THR A 395 8.23 -5.04 -16.26
N GLU A 396 8.86 -3.89 -16.00
CA GLU A 396 10.28 -3.68 -16.30
C GLU A 396 11.18 -4.61 -15.48
N LEU A 397 10.83 -4.89 -14.22
CA LEU A 397 11.63 -5.76 -13.37
C LEU A 397 11.49 -7.23 -13.75
N THR A 398 10.27 -7.70 -14.04
CA THR A 398 9.96 -9.13 -14.13
C THR A 398 9.74 -9.62 -15.56
N GLY A 399 9.42 -8.72 -16.50
CA GLY A 399 8.97 -9.08 -17.84
C GLY A 399 7.55 -9.65 -17.90
N LYS A 400 6.81 -9.64 -16.78
CA LYS A 400 5.45 -10.18 -16.65
C LYS A 400 4.42 -9.04 -16.58
N ALA A 401 3.18 -9.31 -16.96
CA ALA A 401 2.09 -8.33 -16.90
C ALA A 401 1.84 -7.84 -15.44
N PRO A 402 1.35 -6.60 -15.22
CA PRO A 402 1.21 -6.01 -13.88
C PRO A 402 -0.03 -6.51 -13.12
N VAL A 403 -0.42 -7.77 -13.36
CA VAL A 403 -1.47 -8.50 -12.65
C VAL A 403 -0.92 -9.87 -12.26
N LEU A 404 -1.06 -10.23 -10.98
CA LEU A 404 -0.45 -11.44 -10.41
C LEU A 404 -1.50 -12.38 -9.82
N LEU A 405 -1.23 -13.68 -9.90
CA LEU A 405 -1.93 -14.71 -9.13
C LEU A 405 -1.25 -14.88 -7.76
N ALA A 406 -1.97 -14.52 -6.70
CA ALA A 406 -1.45 -14.55 -5.33
C ALA A 406 -1.34 -15.97 -4.77
N GLY A 407 -0.39 -16.18 -3.84
CA GLY A 407 -0.17 -17.46 -3.17
C GLY A 407 -1.25 -17.74 -2.12
N MET A 408 -2.22 -18.56 -2.49
CA MET A 408 -3.35 -19.02 -1.68
C MET A 408 -3.19 -20.50 -1.29
N THR A 409 -3.18 -20.80 0.02
CA THR A 409 -2.95 -22.17 0.53
C THR A 409 -3.88 -23.25 -0.04
N PRO A 410 -5.21 -23.07 -0.19
CA PRO A 410 -6.02 -24.08 -0.87
C PRO A 410 -5.78 -24.03 -2.39
N THR A 411 -5.99 -22.87 -3.01
CA THR A 411 -6.13 -22.78 -4.48
C THR A 411 -4.84 -22.93 -5.27
N THR A 412 -3.70 -22.42 -4.76
CA THR A 412 -2.42 -22.39 -5.50
C THR A 412 -1.36 -23.31 -4.89
N VAL A 413 -1.75 -24.24 -4.02
CA VAL A 413 -0.86 -25.33 -3.61
C VAL A 413 -0.74 -26.37 -4.72
N GLU A 414 -1.80 -26.51 -5.52
CA GLU A 414 -1.87 -27.36 -6.70
C GLU A 414 -1.15 -26.66 -7.88
N PRO A 415 -0.15 -27.31 -8.50
CA PRO A 415 0.69 -26.69 -9.53
C PRO A 415 -0.02 -26.26 -10.81
N GLU A 416 -1.13 -26.89 -11.18
CA GLU A 416 -1.77 -26.76 -12.49
C GLU A 416 -2.24 -25.33 -12.77
N ILE A 417 -2.92 -24.69 -11.82
CA ILE A 417 -3.35 -23.29 -11.96
C ILE A 417 -2.15 -22.32 -12.01
N VAL A 418 -1.10 -22.62 -11.25
CA VAL A 418 0.12 -21.81 -11.18
C VAL A 418 0.88 -21.91 -12.50
N ALA A 419 1.05 -23.12 -13.05
CA ALA A 419 1.65 -23.37 -14.34
C ALA A 419 0.84 -22.72 -15.47
N ALA A 420 -0.49 -22.85 -15.46
CA ALA A 420 -1.35 -22.24 -16.48
C ALA A 420 -1.28 -20.71 -16.49
N ALA A 421 -1.22 -20.08 -15.30
CA ALA A 421 -1.03 -18.63 -15.20
C ALA A 421 0.36 -18.20 -15.70
N ALA A 422 1.42 -18.94 -15.33
CA ALA A 422 2.79 -18.65 -15.75
C ALA A 422 3.02 -18.86 -17.25
N ASN A 423 2.46 -19.93 -17.84
CA ASN A 423 2.48 -20.18 -19.28
C ASN A 423 1.78 -19.06 -20.07
N ALA A 424 0.77 -18.43 -19.48
CA ALA A 424 0.11 -17.26 -20.05
C ALA A 424 0.87 -15.93 -19.85
N GLY A 425 2.07 -15.95 -19.24
CA GLY A 425 2.92 -14.77 -19.05
C GLY A 425 2.66 -13.95 -17.79
N TYR A 426 1.90 -14.49 -16.83
CA TYR A 426 1.61 -13.83 -15.55
C TYR A 426 2.54 -14.30 -14.43
N TRP A 427 2.73 -13.43 -13.43
CA TRP A 427 3.37 -13.81 -12.18
C TRP A 427 2.43 -14.73 -11.39
N ALA A 428 2.95 -15.84 -10.86
CA ALA A 428 2.15 -16.85 -10.21
C ALA A 428 2.88 -17.47 -9.02
N GLU A 429 2.28 -17.34 -7.85
CA GLU A 429 2.87 -17.81 -6.60
C GLU A 429 2.38 -19.23 -6.24
N LEU A 430 3.29 -20.21 -6.24
CA LEU A 430 3.04 -21.52 -5.65
C LEU A 430 2.97 -21.41 -4.12
N ALA A 431 1.84 -21.81 -3.53
CA ALA A 431 1.66 -21.72 -2.08
C ALA A 431 2.48 -22.77 -1.32
N GLY A 432 3.33 -22.33 -0.41
CA GLY A 432 4.10 -23.20 0.48
C GLY A 432 3.30 -23.73 1.67
N GLY A 433 2.14 -23.14 1.99
CA GLY A 433 1.38 -23.45 3.21
C GLY A 433 0.85 -24.88 3.31
N GLY A 434 0.55 -25.53 2.17
CA GLY A 434 0.09 -26.92 2.14
C GLY A 434 1.22 -27.95 1.96
N GLN A 435 2.47 -27.50 1.80
CA GLN A 435 3.61 -28.36 1.49
C GLN A 435 4.38 -28.75 2.76
N VAL A 436 3.73 -29.59 3.57
CA VAL A 436 4.12 -29.90 4.96
C VAL A 436 5.27 -30.91 5.10
N THR A 437 5.68 -31.56 4.01
CA THR A 437 6.81 -32.49 3.95
C THR A 437 7.60 -32.31 2.67
N ALA A 438 8.85 -32.79 2.66
CA ALA A 438 9.68 -32.79 1.45
C ALA A 438 9.10 -33.66 0.33
N SER A 439 8.40 -34.76 0.66
CA SER A 439 7.77 -35.63 -0.34
C SER A 439 6.60 -34.95 -1.06
N VAL A 440 5.75 -34.22 -0.33
CA VAL A 440 4.67 -33.42 -0.90
C VAL A 440 5.24 -32.32 -1.80
N PHE A 441 6.24 -31.58 -1.31
CA PHE A 441 6.92 -30.56 -2.12
C PHE A 441 7.50 -31.13 -3.41
N ASN A 442 8.23 -32.25 -3.34
CA ASN A 442 8.83 -32.86 -4.52
C ASN A 442 7.78 -33.33 -5.53
N ARG A 443 6.63 -33.85 -5.08
CA ARG A 443 5.53 -34.23 -5.96
C ARG A 443 4.94 -33.02 -6.68
N HIS A 444 4.71 -31.93 -5.95
CA HIS A 444 4.11 -30.71 -6.53
C HIS A 444 5.11 -30.07 -7.50
N VAL A 445 6.39 -30.03 -7.17
CA VAL A 445 7.42 -29.53 -8.10
C VAL A 445 7.56 -30.42 -9.33
N ALA A 446 7.51 -31.74 -9.20
CA ALA A 446 7.55 -32.63 -10.37
C ALA A 446 6.35 -32.39 -11.30
N LYS A 447 5.15 -32.18 -10.73
CA LYS A 447 3.94 -31.85 -11.50
C LYS A 447 4.04 -30.46 -12.14
N LEU A 448 4.59 -29.48 -11.42
CA LEU A 448 4.90 -28.16 -11.96
C LEU A 448 5.86 -28.25 -13.16
N GLU A 449 6.96 -29.00 -13.03
CA GLU A 449 7.96 -29.22 -14.09
C GLU A 449 7.38 -29.96 -15.31
N GLU A 450 6.29 -30.72 -15.15
CA GLU A 450 5.55 -31.38 -16.24
C GLU A 450 4.65 -30.41 -17.02
N GLU A 451 3.95 -29.52 -16.32
CA GLU A 451 2.93 -28.61 -16.90
C GLU A 451 3.51 -27.29 -17.40
N LEU A 452 4.66 -26.87 -16.87
CA LEU A 452 5.27 -25.57 -17.18
C LEU A 452 6.05 -25.62 -18.49
N GLU A 453 5.82 -24.67 -19.38
CA GLU A 453 6.58 -24.54 -20.62
C GLU A 453 8.04 -24.15 -20.34
N GLU A 454 8.97 -24.69 -21.14
CA GLU A 454 10.40 -24.44 -20.97
C GLU A 454 10.72 -22.95 -21.14
N GLY A 455 11.35 -22.34 -20.12
CA GLY A 455 11.64 -20.91 -20.10
C GLY A 455 10.66 -20.07 -19.29
N ARG A 456 9.54 -20.64 -18.83
CA ARG A 456 8.62 -20.00 -17.88
C ARG A 456 9.12 -20.19 -16.45
N THR A 457 8.70 -19.32 -15.55
CA THR A 457 9.01 -19.41 -14.11
C THR A 457 7.82 -19.08 -13.25
N VAL A 458 7.89 -19.55 -12.02
CA VAL A 458 6.92 -19.27 -10.96
C VAL A 458 7.63 -18.79 -9.71
N GLU A 459 6.86 -18.27 -8.78
CA GLU A 459 7.38 -17.78 -7.51
C GLU A 459 6.87 -18.65 -6.35
N PHE A 460 7.56 -18.63 -5.21
CA PHE A 460 7.20 -19.45 -4.06
C PHE A 460 6.78 -18.59 -2.87
N ASN A 461 5.52 -18.74 -2.42
CA ASN A 461 5.00 -18.05 -1.26
C ASN A 461 5.28 -18.83 0.04
N ALA A 462 5.98 -18.21 0.98
CA ALA A 462 6.45 -18.83 2.22
C ALA A 462 5.97 -18.06 3.45
N MET A 463 5.34 -18.77 4.39
CA MET A 463 4.81 -18.18 5.62
C MET A 463 5.92 -18.06 6.67
N PHE A 464 6.37 -16.84 6.97
CA PHE A 464 7.51 -16.60 7.86
C PHE A 464 7.24 -17.00 9.32
N MET A 465 6.01 -16.77 9.80
CA MET A 465 5.65 -17.04 11.20
C MET A 465 5.37 -18.53 11.50
N ASP A 466 5.15 -19.36 10.48
CA ASP A 466 5.11 -20.81 10.66
C ASP A 466 6.54 -21.35 10.76
N ARG A 467 7.04 -21.46 12.00
CA ARG A 467 8.40 -21.94 12.26
C ARG A 467 8.68 -23.34 11.74
N TYR A 468 7.68 -24.21 11.66
CA TYR A 468 7.89 -25.57 11.15
C TYR A 468 8.10 -25.53 9.64
N LEU A 469 7.18 -24.88 8.91
CA LEU A 469 7.26 -24.75 7.46
C LEU A 469 8.47 -23.92 7.03
N TRP A 470 8.76 -22.82 7.71
CA TRP A 470 9.94 -22.01 7.41
C TRP A 470 11.24 -22.81 7.57
N ASN A 471 11.38 -23.60 8.64
CA ASN A 471 12.57 -24.44 8.85
C ASN A 471 12.72 -25.56 7.83
N LEU A 472 11.60 -26.10 7.33
CA LEU A 472 11.59 -27.07 6.24
C LEU A 472 12.01 -26.41 4.92
N GLN A 473 11.37 -25.29 4.56
CA GLN A 473 11.48 -24.65 3.26
C GLN A 473 12.79 -23.88 3.07
N PHE A 474 13.13 -22.99 4.01
CA PHE A 474 14.26 -22.05 3.89
C PHE A 474 15.26 -22.10 5.06
N GLY A 475 14.86 -22.61 6.23
CA GLY A 475 15.70 -22.69 7.43
C GLY A 475 16.65 -23.89 7.40
N SER A 476 16.54 -24.80 8.36
CA SER A 476 17.53 -25.90 8.50
C SER A 476 17.57 -26.89 7.33
N GLN A 477 16.42 -27.28 6.75
CA GLN A 477 16.38 -28.32 5.73
C GLN A 477 16.61 -27.77 4.32
N ARG A 478 16.23 -26.51 4.07
CA ARG A 478 16.42 -25.77 2.81
C ARG A 478 15.90 -26.53 1.58
N ILE A 479 14.72 -27.14 1.66
CA ILE A 479 14.22 -27.96 0.53
C ILE A 479 14.00 -27.11 -0.73
N VAL A 480 13.57 -25.85 -0.60
CA VAL A 480 13.33 -24.95 -1.74
C VAL A 480 14.65 -24.48 -2.37
N PRO A 481 15.63 -23.90 -1.62
CA PRO A 481 16.94 -23.56 -2.19
C PRO A 481 17.70 -24.75 -2.80
N LYS A 482 17.63 -25.93 -2.20
CA LYS A 482 18.28 -27.13 -2.77
C LYS A 482 17.67 -27.53 -4.10
N LYS A 483 16.35 -27.47 -4.23
CA LYS A 483 15.64 -27.79 -5.46
C LYS A 483 15.87 -26.72 -6.54
N ARG A 484 15.96 -25.44 -6.14
CA ARG A 484 16.42 -24.33 -7.02
C ARG A 484 17.83 -24.55 -7.56
N ALA A 485 18.78 -24.95 -6.71
CA ALA A 485 20.15 -25.25 -7.14
C ALA A 485 20.22 -26.40 -8.17
N SER A 486 19.23 -27.29 -8.19
CA SER A 486 19.07 -28.34 -9.22
C SER A 486 18.38 -27.85 -10.50
N GLY A 487 18.09 -26.55 -10.63
CA GLY A 487 17.52 -25.94 -11.83
C GLY A 487 16.00 -25.86 -11.90
N THR A 488 15.28 -26.08 -10.80
CA THR A 488 13.81 -25.92 -10.78
C THR A 488 13.40 -24.48 -11.14
N PRO A 489 12.31 -24.28 -11.91
CA PRO A 489 11.88 -22.98 -12.45
C PRO A 489 11.18 -22.08 -11.40
N ILE A 490 11.76 -21.97 -10.20
CA ILE A 490 11.31 -21.05 -9.15
C ILE A 490 12.35 -19.93 -9.02
N ASP A 491 12.02 -18.70 -9.40
CA ASP A 491 12.97 -17.57 -9.39
C ASP A 491 12.61 -16.44 -8.43
N GLY A 492 11.45 -16.51 -7.78
CA GLY A 492 11.03 -15.56 -6.76
C GLY A 492 10.64 -16.21 -5.44
N VAL A 493 10.85 -15.48 -4.34
CA VAL A 493 10.36 -15.85 -3.00
C VAL A 493 9.51 -14.71 -2.44
N VAL A 494 8.28 -15.05 -2.05
CA VAL A 494 7.35 -14.13 -1.40
C VAL A 494 7.27 -14.48 0.08
N VAL A 495 7.76 -13.59 0.94
CA VAL A 495 7.76 -13.73 2.39
C VAL A 495 6.45 -13.15 2.94
N SER A 496 5.56 -14.03 3.41
CA SER A 496 4.23 -13.67 3.90
C SER A 496 4.03 -13.98 5.38
N ALA A 497 2.90 -13.53 5.92
CA ALA A 497 2.50 -13.72 7.32
C ALA A 497 3.51 -13.19 8.36
N GLY A 498 4.35 -12.20 8.01
CA GLY A 498 5.30 -11.55 8.92
C GLY A 498 6.47 -10.92 8.17
N ILE A 499 7.03 -9.83 8.71
CA ILE A 499 8.22 -9.17 8.17
C ILE A 499 9.40 -9.46 9.10
N PRO A 500 10.52 -10.03 8.61
CA PRO A 500 11.70 -10.26 9.44
C PRO A 500 12.30 -8.94 9.95
N GLU A 501 12.99 -9.00 11.09
CA GLU A 501 13.74 -7.85 11.60
C GLU A 501 14.82 -7.39 10.61
N LEU A 502 15.21 -6.11 10.65
CA LEU A 502 16.06 -5.49 9.62
C LEU A 502 17.33 -6.31 9.29
N ASP A 503 18.11 -6.69 10.31
CA ASP A 503 19.37 -7.43 10.12
C ASP A 503 19.14 -8.85 9.58
N GLU A 504 18.02 -9.47 9.94
CA GLU A 504 17.62 -10.79 9.43
C GLU A 504 17.17 -10.70 7.98
N ALA A 505 16.33 -9.71 7.65
CA ALA A 505 15.85 -9.46 6.31
C ALA A 505 16.99 -9.17 5.33
N VAL A 506 17.98 -8.35 5.71
CA VAL A 506 19.15 -8.06 4.88
C VAL A 506 19.95 -9.34 4.59
N LYS A 507 20.14 -10.21 5.59
CA LYS A 507 20.82 -11.49 5.41
C LYS A 507 20.01 -12.45 4.54
N LEU A 508 18.69 -12.48 4.76
CA LEU A 508 17.76 -13.31 3.99
C LEU A 508 17.79 -12.94 2.51
N ILE A 509 17.65 -11.66 2.17
CA ILE A 509 17.69 -11.18 0.78
C ILE A 509 18.99 -11.59 0.10
N ARG A 510 20.14 -11.30 0.73
CA ARG A 510 21.46 -11.67 0.18
C ARG A 510 21.63 -13.18 0.02
N GLY A 511 21.13 -13.96 0.98
CA GLY A 511 21.15 -15.41 0.93
C GLY A 511 20.30 -15.97 -0.21
N LEU A 512 19.08 -15.47 -0.37
CA LEU A 512 18.17 -15.86 -1.45
C LEU A 512 18.72 -15.48 -2.83
N ASN A 513 19.28 -14.28 -2.99
CA ASN A 513 19.94 -13.90 -4.23
C ASN A 513 21.15 -14.81 -4.54
N ALA A 514 21.95 -15.16 -3.54
CA ALA A 514 23.06 -16.10 -3.71
C ALA A 514 22.61 -17.53 -4.05
N ASP A 515 21.41 -17.93 -3.59
CA ASP A 515 20.78 -19.21 -3.94
C ASP A 515 20.12 -19.19 -5.33
N GLY A 516 20.17 -18.07 -6.05
CA GLY A 516 19.64 -17.94 -7.41
C GLY A 516 18.17 -17.47 -7.50
N PHE A 517 17.64 -16.84 -6.45
CA PHE A 517 16.35 -16.15 -6.48
C PHE A 517 16.55 -14.65 -6.73
N PRO A 518 16.45 -14.13 -7.96
CA PRO A 518 16.56 -12.70 -8.24
C PRO A 518 15.47 -11.86 -7.56
N TYR A 519 14.27 -12.41 -7.35
CA TYR A 519 13.13 -11.67 -6.83
C TYR A 519 12.82 -12.03 -5.39
N VAL A 520 12.84 -11.04 -4.49
CA VAL A 520 12.40 -11.18 -3.11
C VAL A 520 11.28 -10.19 -2.85
N SER A 521 10.13 -10.71 -2.39
CA SER A 521 8.94 -9.94 -2.08
C SER A 521 8.56 -10.07 -0.60
N PHE A 522 7.98 -9.02 -0.04
CA PHE A 522 7.41 -9.01 1.30
C PHE A 522 5.93 -8.60 1.28
N LYS A 523 5.09 -9.26 2.09
CA LYS A 523 3.66 -8.94 2.27
C LYS A 523 3.39 -8.23 3.62
N PRO A 524 3.48 -6.89 3.70
CA PRO A 524 3.08 -6.14 4.88
C PRO A 524 1.56 -5.87 4.90
N GLY A 525 0.95 -5.90 6.08
CA GLY A 525 -0.47 -5.61 6.30
C GLY A 525 -0.75 -4.44 7.23
N THR A 526 0.28 -3.68 7.65
CA THR A 526 0.17 -2.52 8.55
C THR A 526 1.13 -1.40 8.16
N VAL A 527 0.86 -0.15 8.57
CA VAL A 527 1.75 1.00 8.33
C VAL A 527 3.17 0.75 8.83
N ASP A 528 3.33 0.18 10.03
CA ASP A 528 4.64 -0.08 10.62
C ASP A 528 5.42 -1.14 9.85
N GLN A 529 4.74 -2.18 9.36
CA GLN A 529 5.35 -3.20 8.49
C GLN A 529 5.78 -2.62 7.14
N ILE A 530 4.98 -1.73 6.53
CA ILE A 530 5.37 -1.03 5.30
C ILE A 530 6.64 -0.21 5.53
N ARG A 531 6.69 0.58 6.62
CA ARG A 531 7.90 1.34 7.01
C ARG A 531 9.09 0.46 7.33
N GLN A 532 8.87 -0.74 7.87
CA GLN A 532 9.93 -1.74 8.04
C GLN A 532 10.50 -2.20 6.71
N VAL A 533 9.65 -2.51 5.71
CA VAL A 533 10.10 -2.85 4.35
C VAL A 533 10.83 -1.68 3.68
N VAL A 534 10.38 -0.43 3.88
CA VAL A 534 11.11 0.77 3.41
C VAL A 534 12.51 0.84 4.00
N ARG A 535 12.67 0.59 5.31
CA ARG A 535 14.00 0.53 5.96
C ARG A 535 14.86 -0.61 5.42
N ILE A 536 14.27 -1.78 5.16
CA ILE A 536 14.96 -2.92 4.56
C ILE A 536 15.46 -2.57 3.16
N ALA A 537 14.59 -2.01 2.31
CA ALA A 537 14.94 -1.61 0.95
C ALA A 537 16.07 -0.60 0.92
N LYS A 538 16.04 0.40 1.82
CA LYS A 538 17.13 1.37 1.98
C LYS A 538 18.46 0.71 2.34
N ALA A 539 18.43 -0.33 3.18
CA ALA A 539 19.63 -1.05 3.63
C ALA A 539 20.23 -2.00 2.58
N VAL A 540 19.43 -2.48 1.63
CA VAL A 540 19.88 -3.38 0.55
C VAL A 540 20.04 -2.70 -0.81
N ALA A 541 19.78 -1.40 -0.91
CA ALA A 541 19.97 -0.65 -2.15
C ALA A 541 21.40 -0.86 -2.72
N PRO A 542 21.56 -1.06 -4.05
CA PRO A 542 20.56 -0.90 -5.10
C PRO A 542 19.69 -2.16 -5.40
N THR A 543 19.81 -3.26 -4.64
CA THR A 543 19.03 -4.49 -4.87
C THR A 543 17.53 -4.21 -4.87
N LYS A 544 16.81 -4.70 -5.89
CA LYS A 544 15.36 -4.53 -6.03
C LYS A 544 14.60 -5.43 -5.04
N VAL A 545 13.55 -4.89 -4.44
CA VAL A 545 12.67 -5.60 -3.50
C VAL A 545 11.22 -5.30 -3.90
N LEU A 546 10.40 -6.35 -4.00
CA LEU A 546 8.95 -6.19 -4.20
C LEU A 546 8.27 -6.03 -2.84
N ILE A 547 7.22 -5.19 -2.81
CA ILE A 547 6.38 -5.00 -1.64
C ILE A 547 4.92 -5.19 -2.07
N GLU A 548 4.28 -6.21 -1.52
CA GLU A 548 2.90 -6.60 -1.80
C GLU A 548 2.00 -6.17 -0.63
N VAL A 549 1.50 -4.94 -0.68
CA VAL A 549 0.67 -4.36 0.39
C VAL A 549 -0.76 -4.92 0.29
N GLU A 550 -1.19 -5.66 1.31
CA GLU A 550 -2.51 -6.28 1.35
C GLU A 550 -3.43 -5.60 2.39
N GLY A 551 -4.61 -5.18 1.94
CA GLY A 551 -5.66 -4.63 2.81
C GLY A 551 -6.50 -5.69 3.53
N GLY A 552 -7.23 -5.27 4.56
CA GLY A 552 -8.07 -6.12 5.39
C GLY A 552 -9.35 -6.67 4.73
N SER A 553 -9.57 -6.38 3.45
CA SER A 553 -10.65 -6.97 2.64
C SER A 553 -10.19 -8.16 1.78
N ALA A 554 -8.94 -8.61 1.92
CA ALA A 554 -8.45 -9.85 1.32
C ALA A 554 -9.19 -11.09 1.87
N GLY A 555 -9.25 -12.16 1.08
CA GLY A 555 -9.79 -13.45 1.52
C GLY A 555 -8.83 -14.19 2.45
N GLY A 556 -9.33 -15.24 3.12
CA GLY A 556 -8.54 -15.96 4.13
C GLY A 556 -8.40 -15.16 5.42
N HIS A 557 -7.24 -15.27 6.07
CA HIS A 557 -6.94 -14.47 7.26
C HIS A 557 -6.96 -12.99 6.90
N HIS A 558 -7.70 -12.19 7.67
CA HIS A 558 -7.84 -10.79 7.37
C HIS A 558 -7.39 -9.90 8.52
N SER A 559 -6.98 -8.69 8.17
CA SER A 559 -6.75 -7.61 9.12
C SER A 559 -7.98 -6.69 9.16
N TRP A 560 -7.88 -5.64 9.96
CA TRP A 560 -8.85 -4.57 9.97
C TRP A 560 -8.28 -3.30 9.33
N GLU A 561 -7.07 -3.34 8.78
CA GLU A 561 -6.43 -2.21 8.11
C GLU A 561 -7.08 -1.97 6.74
N SER A 562 -7.16 -0.71 6.33
CA SER A 562 -7.69 -0.34 5.01
C SER A 562 -6.57 -0.21 3.99
N LEU A 563 -6.70 -0.79 2.79
CA LEU A 563 -5.66 -0.66 1.75
C LEU A 563 -5.39 0.80 1.42
N ASP A 564 -6.45 1.59 1.23
CA ASP A 564 -6.33 2.99 0.86
C ASP A 564 -5.68 3.81 1.99
N ASP A 565 -6.04 3.57 3.27
CA ASP A 565 -5.40 4.25 4.41
C ASP A 565 -3.92 3.88 4.54
N LEU A 566 -3.57 2.60 4.33
CA LEU A 566 -2.18 2.13 4.33
C LEU A 566 -1.35 2.88 3.28
N LEU A 567 -1.86 2.97 2.05
CA LEU A 567 -1.20 3.67 0.95
C LEU A 567 -1.13 5.18 1.19
N LEU A 568 -2.24 5.84 1.54
CA LEU A 568 -2.28 7.28 1.82
C LEU A 568 -1.26 7.70 2.90
N SER A 569 -1.00 6.82 3.86
CA SER A 569 -0.08 7.08 4.96
C SER A 569 1.40 6.87 4.60
N THR A 570 1.71 6.01 3.62
CA THR A 570 3.09 5.50 3.41
C THR A 570 3.61 5.67 1.99
N TYR A 571 2.76 6.03 1.02
CA TYR A 571 3.12 6.05 -0.40
C TYR A 571 4.32 6.96 -0.71
N ALA A 572 4.40 8.14 -0.08
CA ALA A 572 5.56 9.03 -0.26
C ALA A 572 6.87 8.36 0.21
N GLU A 573 6.85 7.70 1.37
CA GLU A 573 8.01 6.99 1.94
C GLU A 573 8.42 5.80 1.04
N VAL A 574 7.45 5.07 0.49
CA VAL A 574 7.68 3.97 -0.46
C VAL A 574 8.30 4.50 -1.76
N ARG A 575 7.70 5.54 -2.34
CA ARG A 575 8.16 6.14 -3.61
C ARG A 575 9.49 6.89 -3.49
N GLU A 576 9.95 7.15 -2.27
CA GLU A 576 11.28 7.68 -1.98
C GLU A 576 12.39 6.66 -2.28
N GLN A 577 12.10 5.36 -2.21
CA GLN A 577 13.06 4.29 -2.49
C GLN A 577 12.94 3.83 -3.95
N SER A 578 13.97 4.10 -4.76
CA SER A 578 14.00 3.74 -6.19
C SER A 578 14.16 2.24 -6.47
N ASN A 579 14.44 1.44 -5.44
CA ASN A 579 14.58 -0.01 -5.51
C ASN A 579 13.37 -0.79 -4.98
N LEU A 580 12.28 -0.11 -4.58
CA LEU A 580 11.00 -0.74 -4.26
C LEU A 580 10.09 -0.82 -5.48
N VAL A 581 9.43 -1.95 -5.64
CA VAL A 581 8.35 -2.17 -6.62
C VAL A 581 7.06 -2.44 -5.85
N LEU A 582 6.11 -1.52 -5.94
CA LEU A 582 4.87 -1.51 -5.15
C LEU A 582 3.76 -2.28 -5.86
N VAL A 583 3.34 -3.37 -5.25
CA VAL A 583 2.21 -4.20 -5.66
C VAL A 583 1.14 -4.14 -4.57
N VAL A 584 -0.14 -4.14 -4.94
CA VAL A 584 -1.25 -4.00 -3.98
C VAL A 584 -2.32 -5.07 -4.14
N GLY A 585 -3.00 -5.40 -3.04
CA GLY A 585 -4.00 -6.45 -2.98
C GLY A 585 -5.02 -6.30 -1.87
N GLY A 586 -6.06 -7.13 -1.92
CA GLY A 586 -7.18 -7.11 -0.98
C GLY A 586 -8.36 -6.29 -1.52
N GLY A 587 -9.54 -6.92 -1.61
CA GLY A 587 -10.74 -6.27 -2.12
C GLY A 587 -10.75 -5.92 -3.62
N ILE A 588 -9.74 -6.37 -4.38
CA ILE A 588 -9.68 -6.25 -5.85
C ILE A 588 -10.36 -7.49 -6.45
N GLY A 589 -11.56 -7.32 -6.99
CA GLY A 589 -12.33 -8.40 -7.63
C GLY A 589 -12.72 -8.13 -9.07
N THR A 590 -12.57 -6.89 -9.55
CA THR A 590 -12.95 -6.49 -10.91
C THR A 590 -11.77 -5.86 -11.66
N PRO A 591 -11.69 -6.05 -12.99
CA PRO A 591 -10.67 -5.43 -13.83
C PRO A 591 -10.56 -3.91 -13.68
N GLU A 592 -11.70 -3.23 -13.56
CA GLU A 592 -11.75 -1.76 -13.45
C GLU A 592 -11.07 -1.28 -12.16
N ARG A 593 -11.31 -1.98 -11.03
CA ARG A 593 -10.66 -1.62 -9.76
C ARG A 593 -9.15 -1.86 -9.83
N GLY A 594 -8.72 -2.93 -10.50
CA GLY A 594 -7.29 -3.16 -10.77
C GLY A 594 -6.67 -2.02 -11.57
N ALA A 595 -7.34 -1.58 -12.65
CA ALA A 595 -6.89 -0.46 -13.46
C ALA A 595 -6.85 0.87 -12.67
N ASP A 596 -7.81 1.14 -11.78
CA ASP A 596 -7.83 2.35 -10.94
C ASP A 596 -6.59 2.45 -10.03
N TYR A 597 -6.08 1.33 -9.51
CA TYR A 597 -4.83 1.31 -8.75
C TYR A 597 -3.60 1.51 -9.64
N ILE A 598 -3.53 0.83 -10.80
CA ILE A 598 -2.41 0.95 -11.75
C ILE A 598 -2.22 2.39 -12.24
N THR A 599 -3.30 3.08 -12.63
CA THR A 599 -3.22 4.48 -13.08
C THR A 599 -3.13 5.48 -11.93
N GLY A 600 -3.42 5.04 -10.70
CA GLY A 600 -3.47 5.90 -9.52
C GLY A 600 -4.75 6.73 -9.41
N GLU A 601 -5.77 6.50 -10.24
CA GLU A 601 -7.04 7.25 -10.19
C GLU A 601 -7.79 7.07 -8.87
N TRP A 602 -7.59 5.96 -8.16
CA TRP A 602 -8.17 5.67 -6.86
C TRP A 602 -7.97 6.81 -5.84
N SER A 603 -6.80 7.47 -5.85
CA SER A 603 -6.45 8.51 -4.88
C SER A 603 -7.22 9.82 -5.07
N ARG A 604 -7.85 10.04 -6.23
CA ARG A 604 -8.61 11.27 -6.53
C ARG A 604 -9.81 11.43 -5.60
N THR A 605 -10.44 10.34 -5.18
CA THR A 605 -11.57 10.41 -4.23
C THR A 605 -11.16 10.96 -2.86
N TYR A 606 -9.86 10.88 -2.54
CA TYR A 606 -9.25 11.44 -1.33
C TYR A 606 -8.66 12.85 -1.55
N GLY A 607 -8.87 13.44 -2.73
CA GLY A 607 -8.37 14.76 -3.09
C GLY A 607 -6.84 14.85 -3.22
N ARG A 608 -6.18 13.72 -3.49
CA ARG A 608 -4.74 13.59 -3.73
C ARG A 608 -4.40 13.56 -5.23
N PRO A 609 -3.15 13.88 -5.63
CA PRO A 609 -2.65 13.59 -6.98
C PRO A 609 -2.71 12.09 -7.29
N LEU A 610 -2.58 11.73 -8.57
CA LEU A 610 -2.54 10.32 -8.98
C LEU A 610 -1.43 9.58 -8.22
N MET A 611 -1.77 8.42 -7.67
CA MET A 611 -0.84 7.55 -6.93
C MET A 611 -0.75 6.17 -7.60
N PRO A 612 -0.11 6.05 -8.77
CA PRO A 612 0.04 4.79 -9.49
C PRO A 612 0.70 3.71 -8.63
N VAL A 613 0.32 2.46 -8.82
CA VAL A 613 1.05 1.29 -8.27
C VAL A 613 1.67 0.52 -9.43
N ASP A 614 2.63 -0.34 -9.13
CA ASP A 614 3.41 -1.05 -10.16
C ASP A 614 2.75 -2.37 -10.58
N GLY A 615 1.94 -2.99 -9.71
CA GLY A 615 1.15 -4.19 -10.00
C GLY A 615 -0.04 -4.40 -9.06
N VAL A 616 -0.97 -5.28 -9.43
CA VAL A 616 -2.13 -5.65 -8.58
C VAL A 616 -2.32 -7.16 -8.47
N LEU A 617 -2.47 -7.66 -7.24
CA LEU A 617 -2.61 -9.10 -6.97
C LEU A 617 -4.08 -9.54 -6.88
N VAL A 618 -4.37 -10.67 -7.52
CA VAL A 618 -5.70 -11.26 -7.63
C VAL A 618 -5.69 -12.63 -6.95
N GLY A 619 -6.50 -12.76 -5.89
CA GLY A 619 -6.69 -14.02 -5.17
C GLY A 619 -8.09 -14.59 -5.40
N THR A 620 -9.08 -14.02 -4.71
CA THR A 620 -10.46 -14.52 -4.69
C THR A 620 -11.09 -14.72 -6.08
N ALA A 621 -10.82 -13.84 -7.04
CA ALA A 621 -11.39 -13.97 -8.38
C ALA A 621 -10.88 -15.20 -9.17
N ALA A 622 -9.72 -15.75 -8.79
CA ALA A 622 -9.14 -16.95 -9.42
C ALA A 622 -9.70 -18.26 -8.84
N MET A 623 -10.46 -18.23 -7.73
CA MET A 623 -10.92 -19.44 -7.04
C MET A 623 -11.90 -20.29 -7.89
N THR A 624 -12.53 -19.70 -8.91
CA THR A 624 -13.43 -20.41 -9.84
C THR A 624 -12.79 -20.69 -11.20
N ALA A 625 -11.49 -20.44 -11.36
CA ALA A 625 -10.76 -20.73 -12.58
C ALA A 625 -10.87 -22.21 -12.96
N LYS A 626 -10.79 -22.53 -14.24
CA LYS A 626 -10.88 -23.91 -14.77
C LYS A 626 -9.84 -24.83 -14.15
N GLU A 627 -8.62 -24.34 -14.01
CA GLU A 627 -7.45 -25.07 -13.51
C GLU A 627 -7.43 -25.17 -11.98
N ALA A 628 -8.30 -24.43 -11.27
CA ALA A 628 -8.44 -24.56 -9.82
C ALA A 628 -9.15 -25.88 -9.45
N HIS A 629 -8.61 -26.60 -8.47
CA HIS A 629 -9.19 -27.85 -7.94
C HIS A 629 -10.42 -27.63 -7.05
N THR A 630 -10.82 -26.38 -6.82
CA THR A 630 -12.09 -26.03 -6.16
C THR A 630 -13.26 -26.88 -6.69
N SER A 631 -13.98 -27.56 -5.80
CA SER A 631 -15.07 -28.45 -6.20
C SER A 631 -16.17 -27.71 -7.00
N PRO A 632 -16.84 -28.36 -7.98
CA PRO A 632 -17.86 -27.70 -8.80
C PRO A 632 -19.01 -27.06 -8.01
N GLU A 633 -19.42 -27.66 -6.88
CA GLU A 633 -20.43 -27.07 -6.00
C GLU A 633 -19.92 -25.80 -5.30
N VAL A 634 -18.64 -25.79 -4.90
CA VAL A 634 -17.98 -24.64 -4.27
C VAL A 634 -17.85 -23.49 -5.27
N LYS A 635 -17.45 -23.76 -6.52
CA LYS A 635 -17.42 -22.75 -7.59
C LYS A 635 -18.79 -22.13 -7.83
N LYS A 636 -19.86 -22.93 -7.85
CA LYS A 636 -21.25 -22.44 -7.94
C LYS A 636 -21.64 -21.57 -6.75
N MET A 637 -21.25 -21.98 -5.54
CA MET A 637 -21.54 -21.21 -4.32
C MET A 637 -20.81 -19.85 -4.33
N LEU A 638 -19.54 -19.81 -4.76
CA LEU A 638 -18.77 -18.58 -4.92
C LEU A 638 -19.46 -17.60 -5.88
N VAL A 639 -19.84 -18.06 -7.08
CA VAL A 639 -20.56 -17.22 -8.07
C VAL A 639 -21.91 -16.73 -7.57
N ASN A 640 -22.63 -17.56 -6.81
CA ASN A 640 -23.94 -17.18 -6.27
C ASN A 640 -23.85 -16.26 -5.04
N THR A 641 -22.65 -16.01 -4.51
CA THR A 641 -22.46 -15.18 -3.32
C THR A 641 -22.42 -13.70 -3.72
N PRO A 642 -23.35 -12.85 -3.23
CA PRO A 642 -23.42 -11.46 -3.66
C PRO A 642 -22.22 -10.59 -3.26
N GLY A 643 -21.56 -10.92 -2.14
CA GLY A 643 -20.53 -10.07 -1.54
C GLY A 643 -21.07 -8.79 -0.92
N ILE A 644 -20.15 -7.89 -0.55
CA ILE A 644 -20.46 -6.54 -0.07
C ILE A 644 -19.89 -5.50 -1.04
N PRO A 645 -20.53 -4.33 -1.19
CA PRO A 645 -19.99 -3.27 -2.03
C PRO A 645 -18.66 -2.76 -1.48
N ALA A 646 -17.77 -2.36 -2.39
CA ALA A 646 -16.49 -1.76 -2.03
C ALA A 646 -16.66 -0.45 -1.25
N LYS A 647 -17.51 0.46 -1.74
CA LYS A 647 -17.72 1.79 -1.13
C LYS A 647 -18.71 1.71 0.03
N GLY A 648 -18.42 2.44 1.11
CA GLY A 648 -19.29 2.63 2.29
C GLY A 648 -20.67 3.22 1.96
N SER A 649 -21.59 3.22 2.94
CA SER A 649 -22.84 3.99 2.81
C SER A 649 -22.54 5.49 2.80
N GLU A 650 -23.18 6.25 1.92
CA GLU A 650 -23.08 7.72 1.90
C GLU A 650 -23.68 8.37 3.16
N ASP A 651 -24.48 7.63 3.94
CA ASP A 651 -25.17 8.13 5.14
C ASP A 651 -24.25 8.29 6.36
N ASP A 652 -23.08 7.64 6.37
CA ASP A 652 -22.11 7.74 7.48
C ASP A 652 -20.78 8.31 7.00
N PRO A 653 -20.52 9.62 7.20
CA PRO A 653 -19.29 10.26 6.75
C PRO A 653 -18.05 9.80 7.54
N PHE A 654 -18.20 9.03 8.62
CA PHE A 654 -17.11 8.48 9.42
C PHE A 654 -16.74 7.04 9.03
N ALA A 655 -17.49 6.42 8.11
CA ALA A 655 -17.12 5.14 7.54
C ALA A 655 -15.97 5.30 6.51
N PRO A 656 -15.09 4.29 6.36
CA PRO A 656 -14.08 4.30 5.31
C PRO A 656 -14.70 4.44 3.90
N LEU A 657 -14.07 5.24 3.04
CA LEU A 657 -14.61 5.61 1.73
C LEU A 657 -14.52 4.47 0.70
N GLY A 658 -13.36 3.79 0.64
CA GLY A 658 -13.03 2.80 -0.39
C GLY A 658 -13.29 1.33 -0.01
N GLU A 659 -13.69 1.06 1.23
CA GLU A 659 -13.78 -0.31 1.76
C GLU A 659 -14.88 -0.52 2.81
N GLN A 660 -15.29 -1.79 2.94
CA GLN A 660 -16.21 -2.27 3.97
C GLN A 660 -15.72 -3.60 4.56
N TRP A 661 -16.20 -3.91 5.76
CA TRP A 661 -15.91 -5.16 6.48
C TRP A 661 -17.21 -5.89 6.83
N VAL A 662 -17.10 -7.21 7.01
CA VAL A 662 -18.10 -7.98 7.73
C VAL A 662 -17.73 -7.94 9.22
N PRO A 663 -18.62 -7.48 10.12
CA PRO A 663 -18.32 -7.43 11.55
C PRO A 663 -17.92 -8.80 12.11
N SER A 664 -17.00 -8.82 13.08
CA SER A 664 -16.53 -10.07 13.70
C SER A 664 -17.70 -10.88 14.27
N GLY A 665 -17.75 -12.16 13.93
CA GLY A 665 -18.79 -13.09 14.36
C GLY A 665 -20.16 -12.85 13.71
N GLN A 666 -20.24 -12.04 12.65
CA GLN A 666 -21.47 -11.79 11.90
C GLN A 666 -21.34 -12.22 10.44
N ALA A 667 -22.47 -12.23 9.74
CA ALA A 667 -22.58 -12.54 8.32
C ALA A 667 -23.20 -11.36 7.56
N LYS A 668 -22.63 -10.99 6.42
CA LYS A 668 -23.13 -9.94 5.51
C LYS A 668 -22.71 -10.28 4.08
N GLY A 669 -23.60 -10.08 3.11
CA GLY A 669 -23.28 -10.34 1.69
C GLY A 669 -22.99 -11.81 1.37
N GLY A 670 -23.42 -12.75 2.21
CA GLY A 670 -23.09 -14.18 2.06
C GLY A 670 -21.68 -14.55 2.53
N VAL A 671 -20.98 -13.64 3.23
CA VAL A 671 -19.67 -13.89 3.85
C VAL A 671 -19.75 -13.65 5.36
N THR A 672 -19.01 -14.43 6.13
CA THR A 672 -18.86 -14.35 7.58
C THR A 672 -17.43 -13.99 7.95
N SER A 673 -17.27 -13.12 8.96
CA SER A 673 -15.99 -12.95 9.66
C SER A 673 -15.97 -13.90 10.87
N GLY A 674 -15.21 -14.98 10.76
CA GLY A 674 -15.04 -16.01 11.79
C GLY A 674 -13.70 -15.90 12.51
N LEU A 675 -13.34 -16.95 13.26
CA LEU A 675 -12.00 -17.11 13.84
C LEU A 675 -11.35 -18.41 13.36
N SER A 676 -10.04 -18.36 13.16
CA SER A 676 -9.22 -19.54 12.93
C SER A 676 -8.95 -20.28 14.26
N HIS A 677 -8.34 -21.47 14.18
CA HIS A 677 -7.91 -22.22 15.35
C HIS A 677 -6.79 -21.52 16.15
N LEU A 678 -6.17 -20.47 15.59
CA LEU A 678 -5.19 -19.60 16.25
C LEU A 678 -5.82 -18.29 16.75
N HIS A 679 -7.15 -18.17 16.71
CA HIS A 679 -7.90 -16.97 17.09
C HIS A 679 -7.64 -15.73 16.22
N ALA A 680 -7.08 -15.91 15.02
CA ALA A 680 -6.99 -14.85 14.02
C ALA A 680 -8.31 -14.73 13.24
N ASP A 681 -8.70 -13.52 12.85
CA ASP A 681 -9.92 -13.32 12.07
C ASP A 681 -9.75 -13.88 10.64
N ILE A 682 -10.81 -14.44 10.09
CA ILE A 682 -10.80 -15.13 8.79
C ILE A 682 -12.17 -15.01 8.12
N TYR A 683 -12.18 -14.66 6.83
CA TYR A 683 -13.40 -14.60 6.05
C TYR A 683 -13.75 -15.97 5.50
N GLU A 684 -15.04 -16.30 5.57
CA GLU A 684 -15.60 -17.55 5.09
C GLU A 684 -16.93 -17.32 4.40
N LEU A 685 -17.29 -18.14 3.40
CA LEU A 685 -18.65 -18.15 2.88
C LEU A 685 -19.64 -18.55 3.97
N GLU A 686 -20.81 -17.91 3.98
CA GLU A 686 -21.86 -18.21 4.94
C GLU A 686 -22.57 -19.53 4.60
N ASN A 687 -22.18 -20.60 5.30
CA ASN A 687 -22.73 -21.94 5.18
C ASN A 687 -22.76 -22.68 6.53
N SER A 688 -23.02 -23.99 6.53
CA SER A 688 -23.03 -24.79 7.77
C SER A 688 -21.67 -24.81 8.48
N SER A 689 -20.56 -24.80 7.74
CA SER A 689 -19.21 -24.66 8.31
C SER A 689 -19.04 -23.34 9.07
N ALA A 690 -19.35 -22.20 8.44
CA ALA A 690 -19.22 -20.88 9.08
C ALA A 690 -20.14 -20.74 10.30
N ARG A 691 -21.37 -21.27 10.23
CA ARG A 691 -22.31 -21.32 11.38
C ARG A 691 -21.75 -22.16 12.53
N CYS A 692 -21.16 -23.31 12.23
CA CYS A 692 -20.51 -24.15 13.22
C CYS A 692 -19.34 -23.40 13.88
N GLY A 693 -18.44 -22.81 13.08
CA GLY A 693 -17.32 -22.02 13.58
C GLY A 693 -17.75 -20.91 14.55
N ARG A 694 -18.81 -20.16 14.24
CA ARG A 694 -19.36 -19.14 15.15
C ARG A 694 -19.90 -19.72 16.46
N LEU A 695 -20.59 -20.86 16.40
CA LEU A 695 -21.05 -21.57 17.59
C LEU A 695 -19.87 -22.04 18.46
N LEU A 696 -18.80 -22.56 17.85
CA LEU A 696 -17.60 -23.00 18.59
C LEU A 696 -16.90 -21.82 19.26
N VAL A 697 -16.81 -20.66 18.59
CA VAL A 697 -16.25 -19.43 19.18
C VAL A 697 -17.10 -18.94 20.36
N ARG A 698 -18.43 -19.02 20.27
CA ARG A 698 -19.34 -18.70 21.39
C ARG A 698 -19.01 -19.57 22.60
N VAL A 699 -18.94 -20.89 22.41
CA VAL A 699 -18.70 -21.86 23.49
C VAL A 699 -17.29 -21.72 24.07
N MET A 700 -16.28 -21.39 23.25
CA MET A 700 -14.94 -21.06 23.74
C MET A 700 -14.93 -19.83 24.66
N LYS A 701 -15.74 -18.81 24.36
CA LYS A 701 -15.90 -17.61 25.21
C LYS A 701 -16.80 -17.84 26.42
N HIS A 702 -17.67 -18.84 26.36
CA HIS A 702 -18.66 -19.21 27.37
C HIS A 702 -18.60 -20.72 27.66
N PRO A 703 -17.49 -21.22 28.24
CA PRO A 703 -17.27 -22.66 28.44
C PRO A 703 -18.34 -23.32 29.33
N GLU A 704 -19.02 -22.54 30.18
CA GLU A 704 -20.17 -22.99 30.96
C GLU A 704 -21.38 -23.42 30.09
N GLU A 705 -21.46 -22.97 28.85
CA GLU A 705 -22.51 -23.36 27.89
C GLU A 705 -22.21 -24.69 27.18
N LEU A 706 -20.99 -25.27 27.31
CA LEU A 706 -20.55 -26.45 26.55
C LEU A 706 -21.47 -27.67 26.76
N GLU A 707 -21.76 -28.01 28.02
CA GLU A 707 -22.60 -29.16 28.36
C GLU A 707 -24.07 -28.95 27.98
N SER A 708 -24.62 -27.76 28.24
CA SER A 708 -26.03 -27.46 27.94
C SER A 708 -26.32 -27.36 26.44
N ARG A 709 -25.30 -27.04 25.62
CA ARG A 709 -25.38 -27.00 24.16
C ARG A 709 -24.78 -28.22 23.46
N ARG A 710 -24.40 -29.26 24.20
CA ARG A 710 -23.71 -30.44 23.65
C ARG A 710 -24.40 -31.01 22.39
N GLU A 711 -25.73 -31.17 22.44
CA GLU A 711 -26.50 -31.68 21.30
C GLU A 711 -26.51 -30.71 20.10
N GLU A 712 -26.61 -29.40 20.35
CA GLU A 712 -26.51 -28.35 19.34
C GLU A 712 -25.15 -28.38 18.64
N ILE A 713 -24.08 -28.51 19.42
CA ILE A 713 -22.70 -28.61 18.93
C ILE A 713 -22.52 -29.85 18.05
N ILE A 714 -22.95 -31.03 18.52
CA ILE A 714 -22.84 -32.28 17.75
C ILE A 714 -23.60 -32.16 16.43
N LYS A 715 -24.82 -31.60 16.45
CA LYS A 715 -25.60 -31.35 15.24
C LYS A 715 -24.88 -30.42 14.28
N ALA A 716 -24.27 -29.34 14.79
CA ALA A 716 -23.50 -28.41 13.97
C ALA A 716 -22.26 -29.06 13.36
N LEU A 717 -21.46 -29.78 14.17
CA LEU A 717 -20.27 -30.50 13.71
C LEU A 717 -20.61 -31.50 12.59
N ASN A 718 -21.68 -32.28 12.78
CA ASN A 718 -22.13 -33.30 11.83
C ASN A 718 -22.67 -32.71 10.51
N ALA A 719 -22.97 -31.42 10.46
CA ALA A 719 -23.29 -30.71 9.22
C ALA A 719 -22.05 -30.18 8.48
N THR A 720 -20.85 -30.34 9.07
CA THR A 720 -19.58 -29.91 8.48
C THR A 720 -18.77 -31.09 7.95
N ALA A 721 -17.69 -30.79 7.22
CA ALA A 721 -16.71 -31.76 6.75
C ALA A 721 -15.88 -32.42 7.88
N LYS A 722 -15.99 -31.94 9.13
CA LYS A 722 -15.41 -32.59 10.32
C LYS A 722 -16.50 -32.92 11.34
N PRO A 723 -17.22 -34.03 11.17
CA PRO A 723 -18.24 -34.47 12.11
C PRO A 723 -17.64 -34.86 13.46
N TYR A 724 -18.50 -34.95 14.49
CA TYR A 724 -18.10 -35.57 15.76
C TYR A 724 -17.92 -37.08 15.56
N PHE A 725 -16.83 -37.62 16.11
CA PHE A 725 -16.54 -39.05 16.02
C PHE A 725 -17.66 -39.89 16.66
N GLY A 726 -18.10 -39.47 17.85
CA GLY A 726 -19.08 -40.14 18.69
C GLY A 726 -18.50 -40.45 20.08
N ASP A 727 -19.36 -40.80 21.03
CA ASP A 727 -18.93 -41.14 22.39
C ASP A 727 -18.34 -42.57 22.42
N LEU A 728 -17.02 -42.70 22.46
CA LEU A 728 -16.34 -44.00 22.37
C LEU A 728 -16.79 -45.01 23.43
N LYS A 729 -17.07 -44.56 24.66
CA LYS A 729 -17.56 -45.41 25.75
C LYS A 729 -18.86 -46.18 25.44
N THR A 730 -19.63 -45.74 24.44
CA THR A 730 -20.88 -46.41 24.01
C THR A 730 -20.67 -47.33 22.80
N MET A 731 -19.49 -47.31 22.19
CA MET A 731 -19.13 -48.13 21.03
C MET A 731 -18.47 -49.43 21.47
N THR A 732 -18.65 -50.48 20.66
CA THR A 732 -17.79 -51.66 20.70
C THR A 732 -16.48 -51.40 19.94
N TYR A 733 -15.45 -52.22 20.15
CA TYR A 733 -14.18 -52.05 19.43
C TYR A 733 -14.33 -52.18 17.91
N LEU A 734 -15.21 -53.08 17.43
CA LEU A 734 -15.52 -53.14 15.99
C LEU A 734 -16.24 -51.88 15.49
N GLN A 735 -17.18 -51.31 16.27
CA GLN A 735 -17.83 -50.05 15.91
C GLN A 735 -16.84 -48.88 15.87
N TRP A 736 -15.85 -48.86 16.76
CA TRP A 736 -14.78 -47.86 16.76
C TRP A 736 -13.94 -47.95 15.48
N ALA A 737 -13.48 -49.16 15.12
CA ALA A 737 -12.72 -49.38 13.88
C ALA A 737 -13.55 -49.01 12.64
N GLN A 738 -14.82 -49.41 12.59
CA GLN A 738 -15.72 -49.07 11.48
C GLN A 738 -15.91 -47.56 11.36
N ARG A 739 -16.19 -46.86 12.47
CA ARG A 739 -16.38 -45.41 12.47
C ARG A 739 -15.12 -44.66 12.02
N PHE A 740 -13.94 -45.16 12.37
CA PHE A 740 -12.67 -44.60 11.89
C PHE A 740 -12.56 -44.73 10.37
N ALA A 741 -12.81 -45.92 9.84
CA ALA A 741 -12.78 -46.17 8.40
C ALA A 741 -13.82 -45.31 7.65
N ASP A 742 -15.06 -45.26 8.14
CA ASP A 742 -16.16 -44.50 7.52
C ASP A 742 -15.85 -43.01 7.36
N LEU A 743 -15.09 -42.42 8.29
CA LEU A 743 -14.78 -40.99 8.28
C LEU A 743 -13.46 -40.65 7.59
N ALA A 744 -12.53 -41.60 7.49
CA ALA A 744 -11.17 -41.34 7.01
C ALA A 744 -10.84 -42.00 5.66
N PHE A 745 -11.61 -42.99 5.21
CA PHE A 745 -11.44 -43.65 3.92
C PHE A 745 -12.33 -43.02 2.83
N PRO A 746 -11.84 -42.84 1.58
CA PRO A 746 -10.48 -43.09 1.13
C PRO A 746 -9.45 -42.16 1.79
N TRP A 747 -8.26 -42.71 2.07
CA TRP A 747 -7.19 -42.01 2.78
C TRP A 747 -6.66 -40.84 1.94
N VAL A 748 -6.71 -39.63 2.51
CA VAL A 748 -6.15 -38.41 1.87
C VAL A 748 -4.66 -38.28 2.11
N ASP A 749 -4.22 -38.83 3.23
CA ASP A 749 -2.85 -38.80 3.68
C ASP A 749 -2.48 -40.20 4.15
N GLU A 750 -1.27 -40.63 3.80
CA GLU A 750 -0.78 -41.98 4.09
C GLU A 750 -0.77 -42.30 5.59
N THR A 751 -0.60 -41.26 6.42
CA THR A 751 -0.59 -41.41 7.88
C THR A 751 -1.97 -41.68 8.47
N TYR A 752 -3.05 -41.58 7.68
CA TYR A 752 -4.38 -42.02 8.11
C TYR A 752 -4.46 -43.54 8.14
N ALA A 753 -3.86 -44.20 7.15
CA ALA A 753 -3.75 -45.65 7.11
C ALA A 753 -2.81 -46.17 8.22
N ASP A 754 -1.72 -45.46 8.52
CA ASP A 754 -0.86 -45.78 9.69
C ASP A 754 -1.64 -45.72 11.01
N ARG A 755 -2.38 -44.63 11.23
CA ARG A 755 -3.20 -44.51 12.44
C ARG A 755 -4.29 -45.57 12.51
N PHE A 756 -4.87 -45.97 11.38
CA PHE A 756 -5.82 -47.07 11.33
C PHE A 756 -5.15 -48.42 11.66
N LEU A 757 -3.94 -48.68 11.15
CA LEU A 757 -3.15 -49.85 11.52
C LEU A 757 -2.90 -49.89 13.04
N HIS A 758 -2.43 -48.79 13.62
CA HIS A 758 -2.17 -48.69 15.05
C HIS A 758 -3.44 -48.87 15.88
N LEU A 759 -4.59 -48.40 15.39
CA LEU A 759 -5.89 -48.67 16.00
C LEU A 759 -6.21 -50.17 16.01
N LEU A 760 -6.09 -50.87 14.87
CA LEU A 760 -6.39 -52.30 14.82
C LEU A 760 -5.46 -53.11 15.71
N GLN A 761 -4.16 -52.81 15.71
CA GLN A 761 -3.18 -53.45 16.59
C GLN A 761 -3.49 -53.22 18.08
N ARG A 762 -3.95 -52.01 18.43
CA ARG A 762 -4.39 -51.69 19.79
C ARG A 762 -5.62 -52.50 20.18
N ILE A 763 -6.58 -52.67 19.26
CA ILE A 763 -7.76 -53.49 19.48
C ILE A 763 -7.35 -54.96 19.68
N GLU A 764 -6.50 -55.51 18.83
CA GLU A 764 -6.00 -56.88 18.98
C GLU A 764 -5.32 -57.11 20.33
N ALA A 765 -4.43 -56.19 20.72
CA ALA A 765 -3.74 -56.24 22.00
C ALA A 765 -4.69 -56.18 23.21
N ARG A 766 -5.90 -55.60 23.03
CA ARG A 766 -6.92 -55.52 24.08
C ARG A 766 -7.78 -56.77 24.17
N VAL A 767 -8.12 -57.38 23.04
CA VAL A 767 -9.10 -58.48 22.98
C VAL A 767 -8.45 -59.85 22.94
N THR A 768 -7.14 -59.93 22.72
CA THR A 768 -6.39 -61.19 22.78
C THR A 768 -6.48 -61.84 24.15
N ALA A 769 -6.52 -63.18 24.19
CA ALA A 769 -6.53 -63.95 25.43
C ALA A 769 -5.16 -64.01 26.12
N GLN A 770 -4.09 -63.56 25.44
CA GLN A 770 -2.73 -63.57 25.98
C GLN A 770 -2.53 -62.43 26.98
N GLU A 771 -2.28 -62.76 28.25
CA GLU A 771 -2.17 -61.76 29.33
C GLU A 771 -0.81 -61.01 29.38
N SER A 772 0.25 -61.54 28.77
CA SER A 772 1.58 -60.91 28.74
C SER A 772 2.47 -61.43 27.59
N GLY A 773 3.53 -60.69 27.24
CA GLY A 773 4.48 -61.03 26.18
C GLY A 773 4.06 -60.51 24.79
N GLU A 774 4.84 -60.85 23.76
CA GLU A 774 4.55 -60.49 22.37
C GLU A 774 3.56 -61.48 21.75
N PHE A 775 2.68 -61.01 20.88
CA PHE A 775 1.81 -61.84 20.04
C PHE A 775 1.97 -61.43 18.56
N ALA A 776 1.75 -62.36 17.65
CA ALA A 776 1.77 -62.06 16.22
C ALA A 776 0.45 -61.38 15.82
N SER A 777 0.51 -60.08 15.53
CA SER A 777 -0.65 -59.32 15.04
C SER A 777 -1.09 -59.81 13.66
N LEU A 778 -2.40 -59.77 13.40
CA LEU A 778 -2.99 -60.02 12.08
C LEU A 778 -2.63 -58.93 11.05
N PHE A 779 -2.15 -57.78 11.52
CA PHE A 779 -1.81 -56.59 10.73
C PHE A 779 -0.35 -56.21 11.00
N ALA A 780 0.56 -56.73 10.19
CA ALA A 780 2.00 -56.53 10.37
C ALA A 780 2.48 -55.19 9.79
N SER A 781 1.79 -54.66 8.79
CA SER A 781 2.20 -53.44 8.08
C SER A 781 1.02 -52.66 7.52
N ARG A 782 1.28 -51.42 7.08
CA ARG A 782 0.28 -50.55 6.44
C ARG A 782 -0.44 -51.23 5.27
N ALA A 783 0.27 -52.07 4.52
CA ALA A 783 -0.28 -52.80 3.37
C ALA A 783 -1.46 -53.72 3.73
N ASP A 784 -1.56 -54.16 5.00
CA ASP A 784 -2.66 -55.01 5.47
C ASP A 784 -3.98 -54.24 5.65
N VAL A 785 -3.94 -52.91 5.70
CA VAL A 785 -5.11 -52.06 6.02
C VAL A 785 -5.37 -50.94 5.02
N GLU A 786 -4.39 -50.56 4.21
CA GLU A 786 -4.46 -49.39 3.33
C GLU A 786 -5.42 -49.56 2.17
N ALA A 787 -5.48 -50.75 1.56
CA ALA A 787 -6.27 -50.98 0.35
C ALA A 787 -7.78 -51.13 0.61
N ASP A 788 -8.15 -51.86 1.67
CA ASP A 788 -9.55 -52.10 2.03
C ASP A 788 -9.69 -52.20 3.57
N PRO A 789 -10.04 -51.10 4.26
CA PRO A 789 -10.23 -51.12 5.70
C PRO A 789 -11.39 -52.04 6.14
N ASN A 790 -12.41 -52.25 5.29
CA ASN A 790 -13.53 -53.11 5.65
C ASN A 790 -13.12 -54.59 5.64
N ALA A 791 -12.26 -55.00 4.71
CA ALA A 791 -11.66 -56.34 4.72
C ALA A 791 -10.80 -56.57 5.97
N ALA A 792 -10.01 -55.56 6.38
CA ALA A 792 -9.24 -55.63 7.62
C ALA A 792 -10.15 -55.75 8.86
N ILE A 793 -11.23 -54.98 8.93
CA ILE A 793 -12.22 -55.08 10.02
C ILE A 793 -12.91 -56.45 10.03
N ALA A 794 -13.27 -56.99 8.87
CA ALA A 794 -13.86 -58.33 8.77
C ALA A 794 -12.91 -59.42 9.28
N LYS A 795 -11.62 -59.33 8.92
CA LYS A 795 -10.56 -60.23 9.41
C LYS A 795 -10.41 -60.15 10.94
N LEU A 796 -10.44 -58.95 11.50
CA LEU A 796 -10.43 -58.73 12.95
C LEU A 796 -11.66 -59.36 13.63
N ALA A 797 -12.86 -59.15 13.06
CA ALA A 797 -14.11 -59.67 13.59
C ALA A 797 -14.18 -61.21 13.57
N GLU A 798 -13.63 -61.84 12.52
CA GLU A 798 -13.55 -63.29 12.40
C GLU A 798 -12.60 -63.90 13.44
N ALA A 799 -11.43 -63.30 13.63
CA ALA A 799 -10.42 -63.80 14.56
C ALA A 799 -10.74 -63.49 16.03
N TYR A 800 -11.41 -62.36 16.30
CA TYR A 800 -11.74 -61.89 17.65
C TYR A 800 -13.21 -61.46 17.76
N PRO A 801 -14.17 -62.41 17.80
CA PRO A 801 -15.60 -62.09 17.88
C PRO A 801 -15.98 -61.18 19.06
N GLN A 802 -15.27 -61.31 20.19
CA GLN A 802 -15.46 -60.48 21.39
C GLN A 802 -15.21 -58.99 21.16
N ALA A 803 -14.46 -58.58 20.12
CA ALA A 803 -14.30 -57.18 19.75
C ALA A 803 -15.64 -56.52 19.36
N GLY A 804 -16.61 -57.33 18.91
CA GLY A 804 -17.96 -56.89 18.59
C GLY A 804 -18.90 -56.80 19.79
N GLU A 805 -18.49 -57.30 20.95
CA GLU A 805 -19.31 -57.33 22.18
C GLU A 805 -18.76 -56.39 23.26
N LEU A 806 -17.43 -56.30 23.37
CA LEU A 806 -16.76 -55.47 24.37
C LEU A 806 -16.81 -54.00 23.98
N THR A 807 -17.27 -53.16 24.91
CA THR A 807 -17.21 -51.71 24.78
C THR A 807 -15.81 -51.17 25.01
N VAL A 808 -15.51 -50.02 24.40
CA VAL A 808 -14.21 -49.35 24.55
C VAL A 808 -13.94 -49.02 26.02
N THR A 809 -12.75 -49.36 26.50
CA THR A 809 -12.38 -49.10 27.90
C THR A 809 -12.01 -47.62 28.12
N PRO A 810 -12.15 -47.08 29.34
CA PRO A 810 -11.74 -45.70 29.63
C PRO A 810 -10.26 -45.42 29.31
N MET A 811 -9.40 -46.43 29.41
CA MET A 811 -7.97 -46.30 29.11
C MET A 811 -7.72 -46.13 27.61
N ASP A 812 -8.46 -46.85 26.76
CA ASP A 812 -8.30 -46.74 25.31
C ASP A 812 -9.04 -45.51 24.76
N GLU A 813 -10.16 -45.11 25.37
CA GLU A 813 -10.82 -43.82 25.13
C GLU A 813 -9.85 -42.65 25.39
N ALA A 814 -9.12 -42.67 26.51
CA ALA A 814 -8.11 -41.66 26.82
C ALA A 814 -6.90 -41.70 25.88
N TRP A 815 -6.61 -42.84 25.23
CA TRP A 815 -5.53 -42.98 24.26
C TRP A 815 -5.91 -42.46 22.86
N PHE A 816 -7.20 -42.43 22.50
CA PHE A 816 -7.63 -42.02 21.17
C PHE A 816 -7.13 -40.64 20.72
N PRO A 817 -7.15 -39.57 21.56
CA PRO A 817 -6.54 -38.30 21.19
C PRO A 817 -5.03 -38.37 20.91
N VAL A 818 -4.31 -39.30 21.54
CA VAL A 818 -2.87 -39.55 21.29
C VAL A 818 -2.68 -40.14 19.91
N LEU A 819 -3.48 -41.15 19.55
CA LEU A 819 -3.48 -41.73 18.20
C LEU A 819 -3.80 -40.66 17.14
N VAL A 820 -4.84 -39.86 17.36
CA VAL A 820 -5.26 -38.82 16.41
C VAL A 820 -4.16 -37.78 16.17
N ARG A 821 -3.33 -37.49 17.17
CA ARG A 821 -2.22 -36.51 17.10
C ARG A 821 -0.85 -37.12 16.77
N GLU A 822 -0.80 -38.40 16.41
CA GLU A 822 0.47 -39.09 16.15
C GLU A 822 1.29 -38.46 15.02
N TYR A 823 0.62 -37.89 14.02
CA TYR A 823 1.24 -37.26 12.86
C TYR A 823 0.77 -35.81 12.67
N PRO A 824 1.55 -34.95 11.97
CA PRO A 824 1.20 -33.55 11.75
C PRO A 824 -0.13 -33.33 11.01
N LYS A 825 -0.50 -34.19 10.05
CA LYS A 825 -1.77 -34.10 9.31
C LYS A 825 -2.95 -34.40 10.25
N PRO A 826 -3.86 -33.45 10.53
CA PRO A 826 -4.99 -33.68 11.43
C PRO A 826 -6.06 -34.59 10.82
N MET A 827 -6.73 -35.41 11.64
CA MET A 827 -7.83 -36.28 11.17
C MET A 827 -9.06 -35.46 10.68
N PRO A 828 -9.89 -36.03 9.77
CA PRO A 828 -11.07 -35.35 9.21
C PRO A 828 -12.32 -35.43 10.12
N PHE A 829 -12.12 -35.49 11.45
CA PHE A 829 -13.20 -35.55 12.42
C PHE A 829 -12.78 -34.95 13.76
N VAL A 830 -13.76 -34.61 14.60
CA VAL A 830 -13.54 -34.14 15.96
C VAL A 830 -13.55 -35.35 16.91
N PRO A 831 -12.43 -35.70 17.56
CA PRO A 831 -12.34 -36.93 18.37
C PRO A 831 -13.03 -36.79 19.74
N VAL A 832 -13.01 -35.59 20.32
CA VAL A 832 -13.55 -35.30 21.65
C VAL A 832 -14.18 -33.92 21.66
N ILE A 833 -15.17 -33.71 22.53
CA ILE A 833 -15.77 -32.40 22.79
C ILE A 833 -15.29 -31.94 24.16
N ASP A 834 -14.38 -30.97 24.14
CA ASP A 834 -13.72 -30.39 25.31
C ASP A 834 -13.47 -28.88 25.08
N ASN A 835 -12.71 -28.26 25.97
CA ASN A 835 -12.38 -26.83 25.85
C ASN A 835 -11.46 -26.51 24.65
N ASP A 836 -10.87 -27.52 24.00
CA ASP A 836 -10.03 -27.37 22.80
C ASP A 836 -10.85 -27.54 21.51
N LEU A 837 -12.19 -27.56 21.57
CA LEU A 837 -13.07 -27.88 20.45
C LEU A 837 -12.83 -27.01 19.20
N LEU A 838 -12.62 -25.69 19.35
CA LEU A 838 -12.30 -24.82 18.21
C LEU A 838 -10.98 -25.22 17.54
N ARG A 839 -10.01 -25.71 18.31
CA ARG A 839 -8.73 -26.20 17.79
C ARG A 839 -8.89 -27.54 17.09
N TRP A 840 -9.61 -28.49 17.71
CA TRP A 840 -9.90 -29.79 17.09
C TRP A 840 -10.60 -29.64 15.75
N TRP A 841 -11.63 -28.80 15.70
CA TRP A 841 -12.37 -28.55 14.47
C TRP A 841 -11.59 -27.66 13.50
N GLY A 842 -11.03 -26.53 13.94
CA GLY A 842 -10.50 -25.49 13.07
C GLY A 842 -9.13 -25.76 12.44
N GLN A 843 -8.42 -26.81 12.84
CA GLN A 843 -7.15 -27.22 12.23
C GLN A 843 -7.39 -27.92 10.89
N ASP A 844 -6.61 -27.57 9.85
CA ASP A 844 -6.60 -28.22 8.52
C ASP A 844 -8.01 -28.43 7.91
N GLN A 845 -8.70 -27.31 7.72
CA GLN A 845 -10.09 -27.23 7.23
C GLN A 845 -10.20 -26.65 5.80
N LEU A 846 -9.09 -26.53 5.07
CA LEU A 846 -9.07 -25.81 3.79
C LEU A 846 -9.10 -26.75 2.58
N TRP A 847 -8.48 -27.93 2.66
CA TRP A 847 -8.37 -28.84 1.51
C TRP A 847 -9.72 -29.46 1.09
N GLN A 848 -10.70 -29.53 2.00
CA GLN A 848 -12.01 -30.12 1.74
C GLN A 848 -12.81 -29.35 0.68
N SER A 849 -12.51 -28.05 0.46
CA SER A 849 -13.16 -27.29 -0.61
C SER A 849 -12.78 -27.75 -2.02
N GLU A 850 -11.74 -28.57 -2.14
CA GLU A 850 -11.22 -29.13 -3.40
C GLU A 850 -11.53 -30.63 -3.56
N ASP A 851 -12.22 -31.22 -2.58
CA ASP A 851 -12.58 -32.63 -2.60
C ASP A 851 -14.07 -32.82 -2.83
N SER A 852 -14.41 -33.50 -3.93
CA SER A 852 -15.81 -33.73 -4.33
C SER A 852 -16.63 -34.61 -3.38
N ARG A 853 -16.01 -35.26 -2.38
CA ARG A 853 -16.72 -36.04 -1.36
C ARG A 853 -17.52 -35.17 -0.40
N TYR A 854 -17.18 -33.89 -0.29
CA TYR A 854 -17.87 -32.95 0.59
C TYR A 854 -18.76 -31.99 -0.19
N SER A 855 -19.92 -31.65 0.38
CA SER A 855 -20.80 -30.64 -0.20
C SER A 855 -20.31 -29.23 0.11
N ALA A 856 -20.62 -28.28 -0.77
CA ALA A 856 -20.24 -26.87 -0.56
C ALA A 856 -20.78 -26.25 0.74
N ASP A 857 -21.91 -26.75 1.28
CA ASP A 857 -22.46 -26.27 2.55
C ASP A 857 -21.63 -26.71 3.77
N SER A 858 -20.92 -27.83 3.65
CA SER A 858 -20.22 -28.48 4.77
C SER A 858 -18.76 -28.06 4.95
N VAL A 859 -18.16 -27.42 3.93
CA VAL A 859 -16.72 -27.10 3.88
C VAL A 859 -16.44 -25.63 4.18
N ARG A 860 -15.22 -25.33 4.62
CA ARG A 860 -14.78 -23.95 4.85
C ARG A 860 -14.20 -23.37 3.56
N ILE A 861 -14.77 -22.27 3.06
CA ILE A 861 -14.39 -21.62 1.79
C ILE A 861 -14.08 -20.17 2.13
N ILE A 862 -12.93 -19.64 1.71
CA ILE A 862 -12.34 -18.42 2.31
C ILE A 862 -12.16 -17.23 1.35
N PRO A 863 -13.21 -16.72 0.67
CA PRO A 863 -13.09 -15.60 -0.25
C PRO A 863 -13.03 -14.25 0.48
N GLY A 864 -12.52 -13.22 -0.21
CA GLY A 864 -12.62 -11.84 0.25
C GLY A 864 -14.04 -11.29 0.06
N PRO A 865 -14.59 -10.53 1.03
CA PRO A 865 -16.00 -10.13 1.04
C PRO A 865 -16.39 -9.17 -0.08
N ILE A 866 -15.45 -8.36 -0.56
CA ILE A 866 -15.66 -7.46 -1.71
C ILE A 866 -15.38 -8.21 -3.01
N SER A 867 -14.27 -8.93 -3.08
CA SER A 867 -13.82 -9.58 -4.32
C SER A 867 -14.73 -10.70 -4.81
N VAL A 868 -15.47 -11.36 -3.91
CA VAL A 868 -16.42 -12.43 -4.29
C VAL A 868 -17.51 -11.92 -5.24
N ALA A 869 -17.92 -10.64 -5.12
CA ALA A 869 -18.89 -10.02 -6.02
C ALA A 869 -18.38 -9.87 -7.47
N GLY A 870 -17.06 -9.94 -7.66
CA GLY A 870 -16.42 -9.90 -8.99
C GLY A 870 -16.40 -11.25 -9.70
N ILE A 871 -16.74 -12.35 -8.99
CA ILE A 871 -16.76 -13.69 -9.56
C ILE A 871 -18.09 -13.90 -10.30
N THR A 872 -18.03 -13.89 -11.63
CA THR A 872 -19.24 -14.00 -12.48
C THR A 872 -19.26 -15.24 -13.37
N THR A 873 -18.17 -16.00 -13.40
CA THR A 873 -17.95 -17.16 -14.27
C THR A 873 -17.49 -18.38 -13.48
N ILE A 874 -17.76 -19.56 -14.02
CA ILE A 874 -17.31 -20.86 -13.51
C ILE A 874 -16.47 -21.51 -14.61
N ASP A 875 -15.32 -22.06 -14.23
CA ASP A 875 -14.41 -22.77 -15.14
C ASP A 875 -13.95 -21.91 -16.33
N GLU A 876 -13.82 -20.60 -16.13
CA GLU A 876 -13.06 -19.73 -17.03
C GLU A 876 -11.56 -20.01 -16.84
N PRO A 877 -10.76 -20.16 -17.89
CA PRO A 877 -9.31 -20.33 -17.77
C PRO A 877 -8.67 -19.19 -16.97
N ILE A 878 -7.69 -19.50 -16.12
CA ILE A 878 -6.98 -18.47 -15.33
C ILE A 878 -6.33 -17.41 -16.22
N ALA A 879 -5.83 -17.81 -17.39
CA ALA A 879 -5.26 -16.92 -18.40
C ALA A 879 -6.27 -15.86 -18.88
N ASP A 880 -7.54 -16.24 -19.06
CA ASP A 880 -8.61 -15.35 -19.50
C ASP A 880 -9.02 -14.39 -18.36
N ILE A 881 -9.10 -14.91 -17.12
CA ILE A 881 -9.42 -14.09 -15.94
C ILE A 881 -8.37 -12.98 -15.79
N LEU A 882 -7.08 -13.32 -15.77
CA LEU A 882 -5.98 -12.35 -15.64
C LEU A 882 -5.88 -11.46 -16.90
N GLY A 883 -6.13 -12.02 -18.08
CA GLY A 883 -6.16 -11.27 -19.35
C GLY A 883 -7.23 -10.19 -19.39
N ARG A 884 -8.39 -10.39 -18.74
CA ARG A 884 -9.40 -9.34 -18.60
C ARG A 884 -8.91 -8.17 -17.72
N PHE A 885 -8.14 -8.44 -16.67
CA PHE A 885 -7.50 -7.40 -15.86
C PHE A 885 -6.46 -6.62 -16.68
N GLU A 886 -5.55 -7.33 -17.36
CA GLU A 886 -4.54 -6.70 -18.22
C GLU A 886 -5.20 -5.84 -19.31
N ALA A 887 -6.21 -6.36 -20.01
CA ALA A 887 -6.91 -5.64 -21.06
C ALA A 887 -7.61 -4.36 -20.54
N ALA A 888 -8.17 -4.38 -19.33
CA ALA A 888 -8.75 -3.19 -18.71
C ALA A 888 -7.69 -2.14 -18.37
N MET A 889 -6.51 -2.57 -17.92
CA MET A 889 -5.36 -1.70 -17.67
C MET A 889 -4.86 -1.07 -18.97
N VAL A 890 -4.60 -1.88 -20.01
CA VAL A 890 -4.21 -1.38 -21.35
C VAL A 890 -5.20 -0.34 -21.83
N LYS A 891 -6.49 -0.66 -21.83
CA LYS A 891 -7.56 0.26 -22.26
C LYS A 891 -7.53 1.59 -21.50
N ARG A 892 -7.35 1.57 -20.17
CA ARG A 892 -7.32 2.79 -19.36
C ARG A 892 -6.07 3.63 -19.65
N VAL A 893 -4.90 3.01 -19.65
CA VAL A 893 -3.62 3.69 -19.88
C VAL A 893 -3.55 4.30 -21.28
N SER A 894 -3.99 3.56 -22.31
CA SER A 894 -4.07 4.08 -23.69
C SER A 894 -5.01 5.29 -23.82
N ALA A 895 -6.08 5.36 -23.02
CA ALA A 895 -7.00 6.49 -23.03
C ALA A 895 -6.41 7.75 -22.36
N GLU A 896 -5.50 7.58 -21.40
CA GLU A 896 -4.93 8.66 -20.59
C GLU A 896 -3.60 9.21 -21.14
N SER A 897 -2.85 8.45 -21.92
CA SER A 897 -1.53 8.85 -22.47
C SER A 897 -1.31 8.39 -23.92
N PRO A 898 -1.84 9.12 -24.92
CA PRO A 898 -1.69 8.76 -26.33
C PRO A 898 -0.32 9.10 -26.95
N SER A 899 0.70 9.46 -26.17
CA SER A 899 1.94 10.07 -26.68
C SER A 899 3.27 9.51 -26.15
N ALA A 900 3.27 8.37 -25.47
CA ALA A 900 4.50 7.74 -24.95
C ALA A 900 4.68 6.31 -25.49
N ASP A 901 4.28 6.10 -26.74
CA ASP A 901 4.28 4.81 -27.44
C ASP A 901 5.69 4.47 -27.92
N THR A 902 6.44 3.70 -27.11
CA THR A 902 7.74 3.15 -27.53
C THR A 902 7.58 1.71 -27.98
N THR A 903 8.11 1.37 -29.15
CA THR A 903 8.26 -0.04 -29.56
C THR A 903 9.34 -0.70 -28.70
N ALA A 904 9.02 -1.87 -28.14
CA ALA A 904 9.95 -2.68 -27.37
C ALA A 904 9.91 -4.12 -27.90
N PHE A 905 11.03 -4.83 -27.78
CA PHE A 905 11.13 -6.25 -28.03
C PHE A 905 10.39 -7.06 -26.96
N ALA A 906 10.51 -6.66 -25.68
CA ALA A 906 9.85 -7.31 -24.54
C ALA A 906 9.65 -6.33 -23.38
N GLU A 907 8.75 -6.64 -22.45
CA GLU A 907 8.46 -5.83 -21.26
C GLU A 907 9.66 -5.74 -20.30
N LEU A 908 10.48 -6.80 -20.24
CA LEU A 908 11.64 -6.88 -19.35
C LEU A 908 12.63 -5.74 -19.65
N GLY A 909 12.77 -4.85 -18.68
CA GLY A 909 13.42 -3.55 -18.75
C GLY A 909 13.04 -2.69 -19.95
N ALA A 910 11.87 -2.92 -20.56
CA ALA A 910 11.46 -2.32 -21.83
C ALA A 910 12.56 -2.44 -22.91
N ALA A 911 13.16 -3.63 -23.04
CA ALA A 911 14.25 -3.88 -23.98
C ALA A 911 13.84 -3.53 -25.42
N GLY A 912 14.63 -2.71 -26.11
CA GLY A 912 14.38 -2.32 -27.51
C GLY A 912 14.83 -3.36 -28.53
N SER A 913 15.61 -4.36 -28.11
CA SER A 913 16.14 -5.43 -28.97
C SER A 913 16.27 -6.76 -28.21
N ALA A 914 16.42 -7.86 -28.96
CA ALA A 914 16.65 -9.18 -28.38
C ALA A 914 17.99 -9.27 -27.62
N GLU A 915 19.04 -8.60 -28.07
CA GLU A 915 20.33 -8.54 -27.34
C GLU A 915 20.13 -7.90 -25.96
N GLU A 916 19.49 -6.74 -25.93
CA GLU A 916 19.20 -6.03 -24.68
C GLU A 916 18.31 -6.87 -23.75
N PHE A 917 17.33 -7.60 -24.32
CA PHE A 917 16.49 -8.54 -23.58
C PHE A 917 17.31 -9.68 -22.96
N ILE A 918 18.22 -10.30 -23.72
CA ILE A 918 19.12 -11.33 -23.21
C ILE A 918 19.95 -10.76 -22.06
N ARG A 919 20.57 -9.58 -22.20
CA ARG A 919 21.40 -8.97 -21.13
C ARG A 919 20.60 -8.53 -19.89
N LYS A 920 19.30 -8.29 -20.03
CA LYS A 920 18.39 -7.97 -18.92
C LYS A 920 17.75 -9.19 -18.25
N SER A 921 17.84 -10.37 -18.87
CA SER A 921 17.31 -11.61 -18.32
C SER A 921 18.23 -12.15 -17.23
N PRO A 922 17.82 -12.24 -15.95
CA PRO A 922 18.67 -12.80 -14.89
C PRO A 922 18.96 -14.29 -15.06
N ASN A 923 18.08 -15.00 -15.77
CA ASN A 923 18.17 -16.45 -15.97
C ASN A 923 18.07 -16.83 -17.45
N ILE A 924 18.59 -18.02 -17.77
CA ILE A 924 18.34 -18.75 -19.01
C ILE A 924 17.82 -20.15 -18.69
N SER A 925 17.02 -20.74 -19.58
CA SER A 925 16.66 -22.16 -19.47
C SER A 925 17.70 -23.03 -20.18
N TRP A 926 18.50 -23.76 -19.42
CA TRP A 926 19.49 -24.70 -19.92
C TRP A 926 18.91 -26.12 -19.92
N VAL A 927 18.34 -26.55 -21.05
CA VAL A 927 17.81 -27.91 -21.24
C VAL A 927 16.81 -28.30 -20.13
N GLY A 928 15.85 -27.41 -19.86
CA GLY A 928 14.83 -27.56 -18.81
C GLY A 928 15.27 -27.13 -17.41
N HIS A 929 16.55 -26.77 -17.21
CA HIS A 929 17.07 -26.29 -15.92
C HIS A 929 17.26 -24.77 -15.95
N LEU A 930 16.62 -24.06 -15.03
CA LEU A 930 16.74 -22.62 -14.91
C LEU A 930 18.10 -22.25 -14.28
N MET A 931 19.01 -21.68 -15.07
CA MET A 931 20.38 -21.32 -14.68
C MET A 931 20.58 -19.80 -14.72
N ALA A 932 21.59 -19.30 -14.00
CA ALA A 932 21.97 -17.90 -14.09
C ALA A 932 22.45 -17.56 -15.52
N ASN A 933 22.02 -16.41 -16.04
CA ASN A 933 22.47 -15.94 -17.34
C ASN A 933 23.86 -15.31 -17.22
N PRO A 934 24.89 -15.83 -17.92
CA PRO A 934 26.24 -15.28 -17.82
C PRO A 934 26.37 -13.87 -18.42
N ALA A 935 25.48 -13.46 -19.33
CA ALA A 935 25.48 -12.12 -19.90
C ALA A 935 24.66 -11.10 -19.08
N TYR A 936 24.02 -11.52 -17.98
CA TYR A 936 23.15 -10.63 -17.21
C TYR A 936 23.91 -9.42 -16.65
N GLY A 937 23.42 -8.22 -16.95
CA GLY A 937 23.99 -6.96 -16.46
C GLY A 937 25.27 -6.49 -17.18
N THR A 938 25.69 -7.18 -18.24
CA THR A 938 26.78 -6.73 -19.11
C THR A 938 26.32 -5.58 -20.03
N ASP A 939 27.26 -4.77 -20.52
CA ASP A 939 26.96 -3.66 -21.42
C ASP A 939 26.57 -4.16 -22.83
N ASN A 940 25.77 -3.39 -23.57
CA ASN A 940 25.48 -3.71 -24.98
C ASN A 940 26.78 -3.64 -25.82
N GLY A 941 27.03 -4.67 -26.63
CA GLY A 941 28.29 -4.79 -27.37
C GLY A 941 29.52 -5.10 -26.50
N ASP A 942 29.34 -5.67 -25.31
CA ASP A 942 30.45 -6.15 -24.48
C ASP A 942 31.37 -7.11 -25.27
N ALA A 943 32.67 -6.85 -25.20
CA ALA A 943 33.67 -7.60 -25.99
C ALA A 943 33.92 -9.02 -25.45
N ASN A 944 33.61 -9.28 -24.18
CA ASN A 944 33.77 -10.61 -23.55
C ASN A 944 32.49 -11.45 -23.66
N TYR A 945 31.33 -10.81 -23.84
CA TYR A 945 30.02 -11.47 -23.97
C TYR A 945 29.36 -11.01 -25.27
N GLU A 946 29.81 -11.58 -26.39
CA GLU A 946 29.32 -11.23 -27.73
C GLU A 946 28.00 -11.96 -28.01
N ILE A 947 26.94 -11.24 -28.35
CA ILE A 947 25.64 -11.82 -28.69
C ILE A 947 25.38 -11.64 -30.19
N ARG A 948 25.40 -12.73 -30.95
CA ARG A 948 25.24 -12.70 -32.42
C ARG A 948 23.94 -13.35 -32.84
N LYS A 949 23.16 -12.64 -33.65
CA LYS A 949 21.98 -13.23 -34.31
C LYS A 949 22.44 -14.19 -35.41
N VAL A 950 21.93 -15.41 -35.36
CA VAL A 950 22.26 -16.49 -36.30
C VAL A 950 21.15 -16.66 -37.34
N ALA A 951 19.90 -16.74 -36.89
CA ALA A 951 18.75 -16.96 -37.77
C ALA A 951 17.45 -16.48 -37.11
N THR A 952 16.36 -16.51 -37.88
CA THR A 952 14.99 -16.41 -37.36
C THR A 952 14.18 -17.52 -38.02
N GLU A 953 13.55 -18.37 -37.21
CA GLU A 953 12.77 -19.53 -37.66
C GLU A 953 11.44 -19.58 -36.91
N GLY A 954 10.32 -19.59 -37.64
CA GLY A 954 9.00 -19.73 -37.03
C GLY A 954 8.60 -18.60 -36.06
N GLY A 955 9.22 -17.43 -36.14
CA GLY A 955 9.01 -16.32 -35.18
C GLY A 955 9.97 -16.32 -33.98
N VAL A 956 10.75 -17.40 -33.81
CA VAL A 956 11.81 -17.50 -32.79
C VAL A 956 13.12 -17.00 -33.39
N GLU A 957 13.81 -16.11 -32.68
CA GLU A 957 15.13 -15.63 -33.05
C GLU A 957 16.22 -16.49 -32.40
N LYS A 958 17.18 -16.93 -33.21
CA LYS A 958 18.31 -17.75 -32.77
C LYS A 958 19.54 -16.87 -32.60
N TYR A 959 20.13 -16.93 -31.42
CA TYR A 959 21.32 -16.18 -31.03
C TYR A 959 22.43 -17.10 -30.57
N ASP A 960 23.66 -16.65 -30.69
CA ASP A 960 24.83 -17.23 -30.01
C ASP A 960 25.34 -16.22 -29.00
N LEU A 961 25.30 -16.61 -27.73
CA LEU A 961 26.03 -15.93 -26.66
C LEU A 961 27.43 -16.53 -26.60
N ASP A 962 28.39 -15.81 -27.14
CA ASP A 962 29.80 -16.19 -27.18
C ASP A 962 30.55 -15.54 -26.02
N ILE A 963 31.09 -16.37 -25.12
CA ILE A 963 31.84 -15.94 -23.95
C ILE A 963 33.33 -16.10 -24.26
N HIS A 964 34.00 -14.98 -24.46
CA HIS A 964 35.44 -14.94 -24.71
C HIS A 964 36.20 -15.17 -23.40
N LEU A 965 37.08 -16.17 -23.40
CA LEU A 965 37.90 -16.55 -22.27
C LEU A 965 39.32 -16.01 -22.43
N ASP A 966 39.85 -15.41 -21.38
CA ASP A 966 41.26 -15.07 -21.31
C ASP A 966 42.10 -16.34 -21.18
N THR A 967 43.24 -16.33 -21.86
CA THR A 967 44.23 -17.41 -21.76
C THR A 967 45.55 -16.86 -21.26
N TYR A 968 46.31 -17.73 -20.57
CA TYR A 968 47.65 -17.38 -20.10
C TYR A 968 48.57 -16.87 -21.24
N TRP A 969 48.29 -17.27 -22.48
CA TRP A 969 49.12 -17.02 -23.65
C TRP A 969 48.66 -15.82 -24.48
N ASP A 970 47.65 -15.07 -24.07
CA ASP A 970 47.11 -13.97 -24.88
C ASP A 970 48.16 -12.86 -25.16
N ASN A 971 49.22 -12.80 -24.36
CA ASN A 971 50.35 -11.88 -24.53
C ASN A 971 51.54 -12.46 -25.31
N ASP A 972 51.44 -13.70 -25.82
CA ASP A 972 52.47 -14.26 -26.71
C ASP A 972 52.51 -13.48 -28.04
N PRO A 973 53.64 -13.48 -28.79
CA PRO A 973 53.77 -12.69 -30.02
C PRO A 973 52.74 -12.99 -31.12
N ASP A 974 52.12 -14.16 -31.07
CA ASP A 974 51.04 -14.61 -31.95
C ASP A 974 49.64 -14.52 -31.29
N GLY A 975 49.52 -13.84 -30.15
CA GLY A 975 48.31 -13.79 -29.33
C GLY A 975 47.96 -15.13 -28.67
N GLY A 976 48.93 -16.05 -28.56
CA GLY A 976 48.73 -17.39 -28.03
C GLY A 976 47.96 -18.31 -28.99
N THR A 977 47.80 -17.93 -30.26
CA THR A 977 47.07 -18.72 -31.27
C THR A 977 47.73 -20.04 -31.62
N SER A 978 49.04 -20.18 -31.38
CA SER A 978 49.76 -21.46 -31.44
C SER A 978 49.52 -22.39 -30.24
N LYS A 979 48.86 -21.90 -29.19
CA LYS A 979 48.65 -22.63 -27.93
C LYS A 979 47.23 -23.17 -27.85
N HIS A 980 47.14 -24.39 -27.34
CA HIS A 980 45.87 -25.09 -27.18
C HIS A 980 45.14 -24.57 -25.94
N ALA A 981 44.03 -23.87 -26.16
CA ALA A 981 43.17 -23.32 -25.12
C ALA A 981 41.73 -23.24 -25.65
N VAL A 982 40.76 -23.44 -24.76
CA VAL A 982 39.39 -23.01 -25.04
C VAL A 982 39.38 -21.49 -24.95
N ARG A 983 39.06 -20.83 -26.06
CA ARG A 983 39.01 -19.37 -26.16
C ARG A 983 37.59 -18.84 -26.12
N ASP A 984 36.62 -19.67 -26.47
CA ASP A 984 35.23 -19.28 -26.66
C ASP A 984 34.32 -20.35 -26.04
N ILE A 985 33.32 -19.93 -25.27
CA ILE A 985 32.19 -20.78 -24.88
C ILE A 985 30.93 -20.21 -25.51
N VAL A 986 30.39 -20.93 -26.50
CA VAL A 986 29.17 -20.53 -27.19
C VAL A 986 27.95 -21.20 -26.59
N ILE A 987 26.99 -20.39 -26.15
CA ILE A 987 25.67 -20.82 -25.66
C ILE A 987 24.64 -20.42 -26.72
N PRO A 988 24.10 -21.37 -27.51
CA PRO A 988 23.08 -21.05 -28.49
C PRO A 988 21.73 -20.83 -27.79
N LEU A 989 21.06 -19.73 -28.08
CA LEU A 989 19.82 -19.28 -27.44
C LEU A 989 18.69 -19.14 -28.47
N ASN A 990 17.49 -19.58 -28.07
CA ASN A 990 16.21 -19.30 -28.68
C ASN A 990 15.53 -18.18 -27.89
N VAL A 991 15.09 -17.13 -28.58
CA VAL A 991 14.43 -15.98 -27.99
C VAL A 991 13.13 -15.71 -28.75
N ASN A 992 12.02 -15.61 -28.02
CA ASN A 992 10.71 -15.33 -28.60
C ASN A 992 10.13 -14.04 -27.99
N GLY A 993 10.22 -12.93 -28.74
CA GLY A 993 9.63 -11.65 -28.33
C GLY A 993 8.11 -11.55 -28.49
N ALA A 994 7.47 -12.58 -29.06
CA ALA A 994 6.01 -12.64 -29.19
C ALA A 994 5.31 -13.22 -27.94
N GLU A 995 6.07 -13.59 -26.91
CA GLU A 995 5.57 -14.17 -25.68
C GLU A 995 6.11 -13.42 -24.46
N SER A 996 5.22 -12.78 -23.70
CA SER A 996 5.56 -12.10 -22.44
C SER A 996 6.10 -13.08 -21.39
N GLY A 997 7.13 -12.70 -20.64
CA GLY A 997 7.61 -13.46 -19.49
C GLY A 997 8.38 -14.77 -19.79
N LEU A 998 8.72 -15.04 -21.05
CA LEU A 998 9.51 -16.22 -21.43
C LEU A 998 11.02 -15.88 -21.44
N PHE A 999 11.84 -16.59 -20.66
CA PHE A 999 13.29 -16.40 -20.66
C PHE A 999 13.98 -16.94 -21.92
N PRO A 1000 15.20 -16.49 -22.24
CA PRO A 1000 16.02 -17.13 -23.27
C PRO A 1000 16.21 -18.63 -22.98
N VAL A 1001 15.97 -19.47 -23.97
CA VAL A 1001 16.05 -20.93 -23.85
C VAL A 1001 17.23 -21.44 -24.66
N VAL A 1002 18.06 -22.32 -24.11
CA VAL A 1002 19.19 -22.91 -24.84
C VAL A 1002 18.69 -23.79 -25.98
N ASP A 1003 19.19 -23.56 -27.19
CA ASP A 1003 18.83 -24.34 -28.38
C ASP A 1003 19.48 -25.74 -28.30
N ARG A 1004 18.64 -26.75 -28.05
CA ARG A 1004 19.05 -28.15 -27.87
C ARG A 1004 19.62 -28.79 -29.13
N ASP A 1005 19.23 -28.32 -30.30
CA ASP A 1005 19.70 -28.88 -31.56
C ASP A 1005 21.10 -28.35 -31.90
N ARG A 1006 21.38 -27.10 -31.51
CA ARG A 1006 22.66 -26.44 -31.76
C ARG A 1006 23.69 -26.67 -30.67
N LEU A 1007 23.26 -26.88 -29.42
CA LEU A 1007 24.15 -27.04 -28.27
C LEU A 1007 25.22 -28.14 -28.45
N PRO A 1008 24.91 -29.35 -28.98
CA PRO A 1008 25.91 -30.42 -29.12
C PRO A 1008 27.10 -30.05 -30.01
N GLU A 1009 26.88 -29.24 -31.06
CA GLU A 1009 27.95 -28.79 -31.95
C GLU A 1009 28.97 -27.93 -31.19
N HIS A 1010 28.47 -26.95 -30.43
CA HIS A 1010 29.31 -26.03 -29.64
C HIS A 1010 30.01 -26.76 -28.48
N VAL A 1011 29.32 -27.67 -27.79
CA VAL A 1011 29.92 -28.49 -26.72
C VAL A 1011 31.00 -29.41 -27.29
N TYR A 1012 30.77 -30.05 -28.43
CA TYR A 1012 31.77 -30.90 -29.07
C TYR A 1012 33.01 -30.10 -29.48
N ARG A 1013 32.82 -28.92 -30.05
CA ARG A 1013 33.93 -28.02 -30.40
C ARG A 1013 34.74 -27.61 -29.17
N MET A 1014 34.07 -27.17 -28.10
CA MET A 1014 34.72 -26.85 -26.83
C MET A 1014 35.50 -28.05 -26.25
N LEU A 1015 34.94 -29.26 -26.29
CA LEU A 1015 35.62 -30.47 -25.83
C LEU A 1015 36.78 -30.87 -26.73
N ALA A 1016 36.67 -30.70 -28.05
CA ALA A 1016 37.75 -30.93 -28.99
C ALA A 1016 38.92 -29.96 -28.75
N ASP A 1017 38.61 -28.68 -28.50
CA ASP A 1017 39.54 -27.61 -28.10
C ASP A 1017 40.02 -27.75 -26.65
N THR A 1018 39.45 -28.66 -25.86
CA THR A 1018 39.97 -29.07 -24.55
C THR A 1018 40.85 -30.31 -24.66
N ALA A 1019 40.59 -31.17 -25.64
CA ALA A 1019 41.26 -32.46 -25.83
C ALA A 1019 42.39 -32.45 -26.87
N GLY A 1020 42.57 -31.39 -27.64
CA GLY A 1020 43.62 -31.24 -28.66
C GLY A 1020 43.36 -32.00 -29.96
N ILE A 1021 42.10 -32.32 -30.26
CA ILE A 1021 41.73 -33.15 -31.41
C ILE A 1021 41.96 -32.39 -32.72
N GLY A 1022 42.84 -32.91 -33.58
CA GLY A 1022 43.18 -32.32 -34.89
C GLY A 1022 44.54 -31.61 -34.95
N ASN A 1023 45.29 -31.56 -33.84
CA ASN A 1023 46.61 -30.91 -33.82
C ASN A 1023 47.78 -31.89 -34.06
N THR A 1024 48.84 -31.40 -34.70
CA THR A 1024 50.07 -32.16 -35.06
C THR A 1024 51.33 -31.66 -34.35
N ALA A 1025 51.22 -30.63 -33.51
CA ALA A 1025 52.32 -30.11 -32.71
C ALA A 1025 52.35 -30.79 -31.32
N ILE A 1026 53.32 -31.68 -31.12
CA ILE A 1026 53.82 -32.10 -29.80
C ILE A 1026 54.96 -31.17 -29.41
#